data_AF-A0A5C5RC25-F1
#
_entry.id   AF-A0A5C5RC25-F1
#
_cell.length_a   1.000
_cell.length_b   1.000
_cell.length_c   1.000
_cell.angle_alpha   90.00
_cell.angle_beta   90.00
_cell.angle_gamma   90.00
#
_symmetry.space_group_name_H-M   'P 1'
#
loop_
_entity.id
_entity.type
_entity.pdbx_description
1 polymer ?
#
loop_
_entity_poly.entity_id
_entity_poly.type
_entity_poly.pdbx_seq_one_letter_code
_entity_poly.pdbx_strand_id
1 'polypeptide(L)'
;MGGSAADERWLIDEEYRIARLLDRSLLVLEANLDEGAVRRLQQELGARIERALLSRSTMAAVVERYPASVLVTLVGHASLEYEQGGYWDSFWAALAVERDQSAEAFLRHKIVPLTKKFGLRQFPELAGQYVQVVAMHGGIPRYCLVDLVDVINGHLDAGRDANGPSVIGWLNTPGKTHRMSALDVPVQNFLRYGRELAIDVLNRIVEFVELARIREDWQSLQLDTATTGLPTVLLHSLIDVLTGEFSVTRERRGAIRSRPTVAYSASDAQVQVRLPYPPAGPEVPWTVSLDGAVKEVIADRGWGIDGTDHPATVFPVASAVREVVVQHRPSSIHTSIPLVDALDPMLLFGQDGRHIPAGTTLPQRPLIALLAQSAKLFDREGKELPVGLIGAVAGWPGWRAVDVDPTGVSGFYVRSDAARGPLREFKSAASAAFSLPAQIEGTTTVQEYPVYSQRPAVILPAGEGPAVWHIRTRRAGEVGYLVERAWDTGGAEITVDPFEGLKAGLLGMFEISVTGPLGSNARLLVFLAEGLSVTLSRPIRFPVADGVAPVTAVIEPGEELRVDTREIQFAARDVERAISIHSADLGCRLVVRPPRVEVRYSMAAGHAPWRTSVEHVDPKELAENRVFAVRVPGHAEVRIVVLSSRGVVIKTVDPTVSGFVHSISTREIHDVVKNAGDCSLVAQIVHQSREIRVTIARFRAARLFDRIDLVGESLVLDGVAEGEDLAAFVWAETAPWRPAEKLSIRGAAATLPPALIKGGPLLVTVYLDDPWASVAPPARPKSAVTRVNQPGWITDSDPTRNELARLLAGEPGAFPENLGFQDVWASLAHLMDLHGQSALRVDRELTARLSREPLQALEALGNSGLPRGILAALAIRTGVVRRSFDPGPAGGPVHNNPWVGCMIESARLPLLVNGDDASGRQRAESIRYLQDKGGRELCRTLRGGPTSEIMDATFDQVYVKLDTMPKAQIEEIVEGLGLVPGALLSSTGRSVALQEAFASRYAWGRAASEVEEFAKQVMLGSVRLRRAAPKLAAVSSERMAKLDGLDLEKQPWLTLPSQSLVLALLARLSAHDVETRFTWKGPTVACWSRMAELAPRLVLNDLLIAEALVLNHRHGDLIGVAE
;
A
#
# COMPACT_ATOMS: atom_id res chain seq x y z
N MET A 1 -26.23 -64.27 16.02
CA MET A 1 -26.84 -63.72 14.78
C MET A 1 -27.72 -62.48 15.02
N GLY A 2 -27.66 -61.80 16.17
CA GLY A 2 -28.50 -60.61 16.46
C GLY A 2 -27.92 -59.25 16.03
N GLY A 3 -26.60 -59.11 15.89
CA GLY A 3 -25.94 -57.83 15.54
C GLY A 3 -26.16 -57.39 14.08
N SER A 4 -25.94 -58.29 13.11
CA SER A 4 -25.93 -57.96 11.67
C SER A 4 -27.21 -57.30 11.11
N ALA A 5 -28.37 -57.53 11.71
CA ALA A 5 -29.65 -56.95 11.26
C ALA A 5 -29.90 -55.55 11.87
N ALA A 6 -29.41 -55.31 13.08
CA ALA A 6 -29.46 -53.99 13.72
C ALA A 6 -28.48 -53.02 13.03
N ASP A 7 -27.29 -53.50 12.70
CA ASP A 7 -26.25 -52.75 12.00
C ASP A 7 -26.69 -52.37 10.56
N GLU A 8 -27.46 -53.25 9.90
CA GLU A 8 -28.01 -52.96 8.57
C GLU A 8 -29.10 -51.89 8.60
N ARG A 9 -29.97 -51.93 9.61
CA ARG A 9 -30.99 -50.90 9.82
C ARG A 9 -30.35 -49.56 10.13
N TRP A 10 -29.33 -49.55 10.98
CA TRP A 10 -28.59 -48.33 11.30
C TRP A 10 -27.98 -47.69 10.05
N LEU A 11 -27.30 -48.45 9.19
CA LEU A 11 -26.67 -47.89 7.99
C LEU A 11 -27.71 -47.36 6.98
N ILE A 12 -28.90 -47.96 6.91
CA ILE A 12 -30.00 -47.46 6.06
C ILE A 12 -30.56 -46.13 6.60
N ASP A 13 -30.80 -46.05 7.91
CA ASP A 13 -31.29 -44.83 8.55
C ASP A 13 -30.25 -43.70 8.43
N GLU A 14 -28.97 -44.05 8.58
CA GLU A 14 -27.85 -43.14 8.47
C GLU A 14 -27.61 -42.65 7.03
N GLU A 15 -27.73 -43.54 6.03
CA GLU A 15 -27.71 -43.18 4.61
C GLU A 15 -28.79 -42.14 4.29
N TYR A 16 -30.02 -42.33 4.79
CA TYR A 16 -31.11 -41.38 4.61
C TYR A 16 -30.81 -40.03 5.27
N ARG A 17 -30.28 -40.05 6.50
CA ARG A 17 -29.90 -38.85 7.25
C ARG A 17 -28.81 -38.06 6.51
N ILE A 18 -27.74 -38.73 6.08
CA ILE A 18 -26.60 -38.12 5.39
C ILE A 18 -27.04 -37.57 4.03
N ALA A 19 -27.85 -38.30 3.26
CA ALA A 19 -28.36 -37.82 1.97
C ALA A 19 -29.07 -36.45 2.13
N ARG A 20 -29.92 -36.30 3.16
CA ARG A 20 -30.60 -35.02 3.44
C ARG A 20 -29.65 -33.88 3.86
N LEU A 21 -28.52 -34.21 4.49
CA LEU A 21 -27.49 -33.22 4.82
C LEU A 21 -26.73 -32.78 3.57
N LEU A 22 -26.36 -33.73 2.71
CA LEU A 22 -25.66 -33.46 1.46
C LEU A 22 -26.50 -32.63 0.49
N ASP A 23 -27.81 -32.86 0.42
CA ASP A 23 -28.74 -32.06 -0.41
C ASP A 23 -28.78 -30.57 -0.03
N ARG A 24 -28.28 -30.20 1.16
CA ARG A 24 -28.22 -28.83 1.67
C ARG A 24 -26.80 -28.25 1.70
N SER A 25 -25.82 -28.99 1.19
CA SER A 25 -24.41 -28.68 1.28
C SER A 25 -23.81 -28.38 -0.10
N LEU A 26 -22.82 -27.48 -0.17
CA LEU A 26 -21.97 -27.28 -1.35
C LEU A 26 -20.78 -28.24 -1.33
N LEU A 27 -20.21 -28.49 -0.15
CA LEU A 27 -19.17 -29.50 0.09
C LEU A 27 -19.58 -30.48 1.19
N VAL A 28 -19.03 -31.69 1.14
CA VAL A 28 -19.30 -32.73 2.15
C VAL A 28 -18.92 -32.28 3.56
N LEU A 29 -17.87 -31.47 3.71
CA LEU A 29 -17.44 -30.87 4.98
C LEU A 29 -18.59 -30.14 5.73
N GLU A 30 -19.52 -29.52 5.01
CA GLU A 30 -20.63 -28.76 5.61
C GLU A 30 -21.69 -29.67 6.27
N ALA A 31 -21.69 -30.98 5.96
CA ALA A 31 -22.52 -31.95 6.67
C ALA A 31 -22.09 -32.14 8.14
N ASN A 32 -20.93 -31.58 8.53
CA ASN A 32 -20.42 -31.47 9.89
C ASN A 32 -20.46 -32.78 10.70
N LEU A 33 -20.02 -33.88 10.08
CA LEU A 33 -19.92 -35.17 10.76
C LEU A 33 -18.70 -35.18 11.67
N ASP A 34 -18.88 -35.65 12.90
CA ASP A 34 -17.77 -35.83 13.84
C ASP A 34 -16.91 -37.07 13.49
N GLU A 35 -15.74 -37.15 14.11
CA GLU A 35 -14.80 -38.25 13.88
C GLU A 35 -15.41 -39.62 14.23
N GLY A 36 -16.24 -39.69 15.29
CA GLY A 36 -16.88 -40.92 15.71
C GLY A 36 -17.86 -41.46 14.66
N ALA A 37 -18.65 -40.58 14.05
CA ALA A 37 -19.57 -40.90 12.97
C ALA A 37 -18.83 -41.41 11.73
N VAL A 38 -17.73 -40.74 11.34
CA VAL A 38 -16.90 -41.18 10.19
C VAL A 38 -16.29 -42.55 10.46
N ARG A 39 -15.72 -42.79 11.65
CA ARG A 39 -15.13 -44.09 12.01
C ARG A 39 -16.18 -45.21 12.07
N ARG A 40 -17.38 -44.91 12.55
CA ARG A 40 -18.49 -45.89 12.53
C ARG A 40 -18.94 -46.21 11.10
N LEU A 41 -19.02 -45.22 10.23
CA LEU A 41 -19.32 -45.44 8.81
C LEU A 41 -18.24 -46.28 8.12
N GLN A 42 -16.95 -46.04 8.41
CA GLN A 42 -15.85 -46.87 7.91
C GLN A 42 -16.00 -48.34 8.32
N GLN A 43 -16.28 -48.60 9.60
CA GLN A 43 -16.48 -49.97 10.10
C GLN A 43 -17.67 -50.66 9.43
N GLU A 44 -18.82 -49.98 9.37
CA GLU A 44 -20.05 -50.57 8.82
C GLU A 44 -19.98 -50.76 7.31
N LEU A 45 -19.43 -49.80 6.56
CA LEU A 45 -19.20 -49.95 5.12
C LEU A 45 -18.16 -51.02 4.83
N GLY A 46 -17.09 -51.09 5.62
CA GLY A 46 -16.07 -52.14 5.52
C GLY A 46 -16.69 -53.53 5.61
N ALA A 47 -17.51 -53.77 6.63
CA ALA A 47 -18.23 -55.03 6.81
C ALA A 47 -19.19 -55.36 5.64
N ARG A 48 -19.77 -54.36 4.97
CA ARG A 48 -20.64 -54.57 3.79
C ARG A 48 -19.85 -54.84 2.52
N ILE A 49 -18.73 -54.13 2.33
CA ILE A 49 -17.84 -54.34 1.20
C ILE A 49 -17.21 -55.74 1.29
N GLU A 50 -16.70 -56.13 2.46
CA GLU A 50 -16.13 -57.46 2.69
C GLU A 50 -17.14 -58.56 2.38
N ARG A 51 -18.38 -58.46 2.91
CA ARG A 51 -19.44 -59.41 2.59
C ARG A 51 -19.79 -59.45 1.12
N ALA A 52 -19.85 -58.29 0.45
CA ALA A 52 -20.14 -58.23 -0.98
C ALA A 52 -19.05 -58.92 -1.82
N LEU A 53 -17.78 -58.71 -1.46
CA LEU A 53 -16.63 -59.38 -2.08
C LEU A 53 -16.68 -60.90 -1.87
N LEU A 54 -17.04 -61.36 -0.66
CA LEU A 54 -17.19 -62.79 -0.33
C LEU A 54 -18.40 -63.45 -1.03
N SER A 55 -19.49 -62.70 -1.25
CA SER A 55 -20.75 -63.22 -1.83
C SER A 55 -20.85 -63.08 -3.36
N ARG A 56 -19.75 -62.76 -4.06
CA ARG A 56 -19.73 -62.44 -5.51
C ARG A 56 -20.69 -61.31 -5.91
N SER A 57 -21.09 -60.47 -4.96
CA SER A 57 -21.84 -59.25 -5.24
C SER A 57 -20.87 -58.15 -5.68
N THR A 58 -21.33 -57.20 -6.49
CA THR A 58 -20.45 -56.17 -7.04
C THR A 58 -20.35 -54.97 -6.10
N MET A 59 -19.20 -54.28 -6.09
CA MET A 59 -19.03 -52.96 -5.45
C MET A 59 -20.10 -51.96 -5.91
N ALA A 60 -20.60 -52.12 -7.15
CA ALA A 60 -21.71 -51.34 -7.68
C ALA A 60 -22.99 -51.44 -6.82
N ALA A 61 -23.35 -52.64 -6.33
CA ALA A 61 -24.53 -52.81 -5.50
C ALA A 61 -24.41 -52.07 -4.16
N VAL A 62 -23.21 -52.00 -3.59
CA VAL A 62 -22.95 -51.24 -2.35
C VAL A 62 -23.07 -49.74 -2.61
N VAL A 63 -22.45 -49.24 -3.68
CA VAL A 63 -22.48 -47.80 -4.03
C VAL A 63 -23.89 -47.34 -4.44
N GLU A 64 -24.68 -48.19 -5.10
CA GLU A 64 -26.06 -47.87 -5.47
C GLU A 64 -26.99 -47.83 -4.26
N ARG A 65 -26.75 -48.70 -3.27
CA ARG A 65 -27.56 -48.80 -2.05
C ARG A 65 -27.18 -47.77 -0.98
N TYR A 66 -25.89 -47.41 -0.86
CA TYR A 66 -25.36 -46.49 0.15
C TYR A 66 -24.51 -45.34 -0.44
N PRO A 67 -25.02 -44.60 -1.45
CA PRO A 67 -24.25 -43.58 -2.18
C PRO A 67 -23.75 -42.42 -1.29
N ALA A 68 -24.55 -41.96 -0.32
CA ALA A 68 -24.20 -40.84 0.55
C ALA A 68 -23.13 -41.26 1.57
N SER A 69 -23.30 -42.44 2.18
CA SER A 69 -22.39 -43.02 3.14
C SER A 69 -21.03 -43.31 2.51
N VAL A 70 -21.00 -43.86 1.28
CA VAL A 70 -19.75 -44.08 0.54
C VAL A 70 -19.02 -42.76 0.27
N LEU A 71 -19.73 -41.74 -0.20
CA LEU A 71 -19.13 -40.44 -0.50
C LEU A 71 -18.55 -39.77 0.76
N VAL A 72 -19.33 -39.74 1.84
CA VAL A 72 -18.90 -39.21 3.14
C VAL A 72 -17.71 -39.96 3.68
N THR A 73 -17.65 -41.28 3.52
CA THR A 73 -16.55 -42.09 4.07
C THR A 73 -15.24 -41.83 3.33
N LEU A 74 -15.29 -41.67 2.00
CA LEU A 74 -14.14 -41.23 1.21
C LEU A 74 -13.64 -39.86 1.68
N VAL A 75 -14.55 -38.88 1.80
CA VAL A 75 -14.17 -37.50 2.17
C VAL A 75 -13.73 -37.40 3.63
N GLY A 76 -14.42 -38.07 4.55
CA GLY A 76 -14.08 -38.12 5.96
C GLY A 76 -12.71 -38.75 6.19
N HIS A 77 -12.38 -39.83 5.47
CA HIS A 77 -11.05 -40.41 5.51
C HIS A 77 -9.97 -39.43 5.01
N ALA A 78 -10.21 -38.71 3.90
CA ALA A 78 -9.28 -37.67 3.43
C ALA A 78 -9.11 -36.52 4.44
N SER A 79 -10.12 -36.23 5.25
CA SER A 79 -10.05 -35.15 6.25
C SER A 79 -9.24 -35.56 7.48
N LEU A 80 -9.33 -36.83 7.89
CA LEU A 80 -8.74 -37.36 9.12
C LEU A 80 -7.35 -37.98 8.93
N GLU A 81 -7.14 -38.74 7.86
CA GLU A 81 -6.01 -39.68 7.71
C GLU A 81 -5.23 -39.48 6.39
N TYR A 82 -5.38 -38.32 5.73
CA TYR A 82 -4.59 -38.03 4.54
C TYR A 82 -3.09 -37.92 4.87
N GLU A 83 -2.29 -38.79 4.24
CA GLU A 83 -0.83 -38.77 4.26
C GLU A 83 -0.29 -38.92 2.82
N GLN A 84 0.75 -38.15 2.49
CA GLN A 84 1.21 -37.94 1.11
C GLN A 84 1.41 -39.25 0.32
N GLY A 85 0.64 -39.42 -0.76
CA GLY A 85 0.76 -40.55 -1.69
C GLY A 85 0.15 -41.88 -1.20
N GLY A 86 -0.23 -41.99 0.09
CA GLY A 86 -0.71 -43.23 0.72
C GLY A 86 -2.23 -43.38 0.86
N TYR A 87 -3.02 -42.42 0.37
CA TYR A 87 -4.48 -42.33 0.63
C TYR A 87 -5.27 -43.64 0.45
N TRP A 88 -5.03 -44.40 -0.62
CA TRP A 88 -5.82 -45.62 -0.85
C TRP A 88 -5.42 -46.76 0.08
N ASP A 89 -4.14 -46.85 0.44
CA ASP A 89 -3.66 -47.88 1.37
C ASP A 89 -4.23 -47.64 2.77
N SER A 90 -4.22 -46.39 3.24
CA SER A 90 -4.86 -46.02 4.52
C SER A 90 -6.38 -46.20 4.47
N PHE A 91 -7.02 -45.91 3.33
CA PHE A 91 -8.48 -46.03 3.19
C PHE A 91 -8.95 -47.49 3.35
N TRP A 92 -8.29 -48.43 2.67
CA TRP A 92 -8.63 -49.84 2.78
C TRP A 92 -8.32 -50.40 4.18
N ALA A 93 -7.22 -49.96 4.78
CA ALA A 93 -6.89 -50.32 6.15
C ALA A 93 -7.95 -49.83 7.17
N ALA A 94 -8.44 -48.60 7.02
CA ALA A 94 -9.48 -48.03 7.88
C ALA A 94 -10.84 -48.77 7.75
N LEU A 95 -11.13 -49.34 6.58
CA LEU A 95 -12.30 -50.19 6.37
C LEU A 95 -12.12 -51.62 6.90
N ALA A 96 -10.91 -52.02 7.30
CA ALA A 96 -10.54 -53.39 7.64
C ALA A 96 -10.86 -54.41 6.50
N VAL A 97 -10.67 -54.00 5.24
CA VAL A 97 -10.88 -54.84 4.06
C VAL A 97 -9.58 -54.96 3.26
N GLU A 98 -9.26 -56.15 2.74
CA GLU A 98 -8.12 -56.31 1.84
C GLU A 98 -8.28 -55.46 0.57
N ARG A 99 -7.19 -54.83 0.15
CA ARG A 99 -7.18 -53.90 -0.98
C ARG A 99 -7.50 -54.62 -2.30
N ASP A 100 -8.64 -54.29 -2.90
CA ASP A 100 -9.03 -54.78 -4.24
C ASP A 100 -8.88 -53.67 -5.30
N GLN A 101 -8.02 -53.89 -6.29
CA GLN A 101 -7.73 -52.91 -7.34
C GLN A 101 -8.94 -52.60 -8.24
N SER A 102 -9.82 -53.58 -8.47
CA SER A 102 -11.00 -53.40 -9.33
C SER A 102 -12.07 -52.54 -8.65
N ALA A 103 -12.26 -52.74 -7.35
CA ALA A 103 -13.14 -51.98 -6.49
C ALA A 103 -12.61 -50.56 -6.29
N GLU A 104 -11.30 -50.39 -6.11
CA GLU A 104 -10.66 -49.07 -6.03
C GLU A 104 -10.86 -48.28 -7.34
N ALA A 105 -10.58 -48.90 -8.49
CA ALA A 105 -10.80 -48.30 -9.80
C ALA A 105 -12.28 -47.89 -9.98
N PHE A 106 -13.21 -48.73 -9.51
CA PHE A 106 -14.64 -48.40 -9.54
C PHE A 106 -14.99 -47.19 -8.66
N LEU A 107 -14.51 -47.14 -7.42
CA LEU A 107 -14.73 -46.02 -6.51
C LEU A 107 -14.18 -44.70 -7.09
N ARG A 108 -12.98 -44.72 -7.68
CA ARG A 108 -12.39 -43.57 -8.39
C ARG A 108 -13.35 -42.99 -9.43
N HIS A 109 -13.92 -43.85 -10.28
CA HIS A 109 -14.86 -43.43 -11.33
C HIS A 109 -16.22 -42.97 -10.78
N LYS A 110 -16.59 -43.33 -9.55
CA LYS A 110 -17.88 -42.97 -8.94
C LYS A 110 -17.86 -41.65 -8.16
N ILE A 111 -16.71 -41.11 -7.79
CA ILE A 111 -16.61 -39.84 -7.04
C ILE A 111 -17.35 -38.68 -7.74
N VAL A 112 -17.07 -38.44 -9.03
CA VAL A 112 -17.72 -37.34 -9.78
C VAL A 112 -19.23 -37.58 -9.97
N PRO A 113 -19.70 -38.78 -10.38
CA PRO A 113 -21.13 -39.08 -10.39
C PRO A 113 -21.84 -38.91 -9.04
N LEU A 114 -21.21 -39.30 -7.93
CA LEU A 114 -21.80 -39.17 -6.58
C LEU A 114 -21.91 -37.70 -6.17
N THR A 115 -20.88 -36.89 -6.40
CA THR A 115 -20.95 -35.44 -6.10
C THR A 115 -22.05 -34.75 -6.91
N LYS A 116 -22.20 -35.10 -8.20
CA LYS A 116 -23.30 -34.59 -9.04
C LYS A 116 -24.68 -35.02 -8.54
N LYS A 117 -24.81 -36.27 -8.08
CA LYS A 117 -26.08 -36.81 -7.56
C LYS A 117 -26.64 -35.97 -6.41
N PHE A 118 -25.77 -35.51 -5.52
CA PHE A 118 -26.14 -34.71 -4.35
C PHE A 118 -26.03 -33.20 -4.58
N GLY A 119 -25.91 -32.74 -5.84
CA GLY A 119 -25.82 -31.32 -6.16
C GLY A 119 -24.57 -30.62 -5.63
N LEU A 120 -23.54 -31.37 -5.20
CA LEU A 120 -22.33 -30.81 -4.63
C LEU A 120 -21.50 -30.11 -5.70
N ARG A 121 -20.68 -29.17 -5.24
CA ARG A 121 -19.80 -28.37 -6.09
C ARG A 121 -18.85 -29.24 -6.91
N GLN A 122 -18.64 -28.86 -8.16
CA GLN A 122 -17.75 -29.54 -9.10
C GLN A 122 -16.42 -28.80 -9.25
N PHE A 123 -15.35 -29.55 -9.49
CA PHE A 123 -13.98 -29.05 -9.65
C PHE A 123 -13.37 -29.54 -10.98
N PRO A 124 -13.84 -29.01 -12.13
CA PRO A 124 -13.34 -29.43 -13.44
C PRO A 124 -11.83 -29.21 -13.61
N GLU A 125 -11.24 -28.27 -12.88
CA GLU A 125 -9.80 -27.98 -12.87
C GLU A 125 -8.96 -29.17 -12.37
N LEU A 126 -9.57 -30.10 -11.62
CA LEU A 126 -8.95 -31.29 -11.04
C LEU A 126 -9.39 -32.59 -11.73
N ALA A 127 -9.84 -32.51 -12.98
CA ALA A 127 -10.26 -33.69 -13.74
C ALA A 127 -9.17 -34.77 -13.75
N GLY A 128 -9.55 -36.01 -13.41
CA GLY A 128 -8.64 -37.15 -13.29
C GLY A 128 -7.85 -37.24 -11.98
N GLN A 129 -7.90 -36.21 -11.12
CA GLN A 129 -7.19 -36.16 -9.84
C GLN A 129 -8.14 -36.49 -8.67
N TYR A 130 -8.65 -37.72 -8.63
CA TYR A 130 -9.75 -38.13 -7.75
C TYR A 130 -9.52 -37.86 -6.26
N VAL A 131 -8.31 -38.14 -5.73
CA VAL A 131 -7.98 -37.90 -4.33
C VAL A 131 -8.00 -36.40 -4.02
N GLN A 132 -7.56 -35.56 -4.96
CA GLN A 132 -7.62 -34.11 -4.77
C GLN A 132 -9.07 -33.60 -4.80
N VAL A 133 -9.95 -34.18 -5.63
CA VAL A 133 -11.39 -33.87 -5.62
C VAL A 133 -12.02 -34.25 -4.27
N VAL A 134 -11.68 -35.43 -3.73
CA VAL A 134 -12.15 -35.85 -2.40
C VAL A 134 -11.64 -34.89 -1.31
N ALA A 135 -10.36 -34.51 -1.36
CA ALA A 135 -9.78 -33.55 -0.43
C ALA A 135 -10.45 -32.17 -0.53
N MET A 136 -10.80 -31.69 -1.74
CA MET A 136 -11.56 -30.45 -1.91
C MET A 136 -12.89 -30.47 -1.18
N HIS A 137 -13.60 -31.60 -1.14
CA HIS A 137 -14.84 -31.74 -0.38
C HIS A 137 -14.65 -31.87 1.13
N GLY A 138 -13.45 -32.26 1.59
CA GLY A 138 -13.06 -32.33 3.00
C GLY A 138 -12.46 -31.03 3.55
N GLY A 139 -12.14 -30.06 2.68
CA GLY A 139 -11.54 -28.78 3.08
C GLY A 139 -10.04 -28.90 3.35
N ILE A 140 -9.65 -28.68 4.61
CA ILE A 140 -8.25 -28.72 5.04
C ILE A 140 -8.03 -29.99 5.88
N PRO A 141 -7.26 -30.98 5.36
CA PRO A 141 -6.96 -32.19 6.12
C PRO A 141 -6.19 -31.91 7.41
N ARG A 142 -6.37 -32.78 8.42
CA ARG A 142 -5.69 -32.69 9.73
C ARG A 142 -4.18 -32.57 9.58
N TYR A 143 -3.57 -33.41 8.74
CA TYR A 143 -2.13 -33.42 8.50
C TYR A 143 -1.60 -32.05 8.02
N CYS A 144 -2.36 -31.36 7.17
CA CYS A 144 -1.93 -30.11 6.54
C CYS A 144 -2.10 -28.87 7.42
N LEU A 145 -2.71 -28.99 8.62
CA LEU A 145 -3.01 -27.85 9.48
C LEU A 145 -1.76 -27.21 10.10
N VAL A 146 -0.73 -28.01 10.39
CA VAL A 146 0.51 -27.52 11.02
C VAL A 146 1.16 -26.46 10.14
N ASP A 147 1.43 -26.80 8.87
CA ASP A 147 2.02 -25.88 7.90
C ASP A 147 1.16 -24.63 7.70
N LEU A 148 -0.18 -24.79 7.69
CA LEU A 148 -1.09 -23.66 7.56
C LEU A 148 -1.05 -22.73 8.77
N VAL A 149 -1.03 -23.27 9.99
CA VAL A 149 -0.93 -22.48 11.23
C VAL A 149 0.41 -21.76 11.30
N ASP A 150 1.50 -22.38 10.88
CA ASP A 150 2.82 -21.74 10.80
C ASP A 150 2.84 -20.58 9.80
N VAL A 151 2.23 -20.77 8.64
CA VAL A 151 2.05 -19.72 7.63
C VAL A 151 1.20 -18.57 8.18
N ILE A 152 0.10 -18.86 8.89
CA ILE A 152 -0.74 -17.85 9.55
C ILE A 152 0.04 -17.11 10.64
N ASN A 153 0.83 -17.82 11.46
CA ASN A 153 1.65 -17.19 12.49
C ASN A 153 2.68 -16.24 11.88
N GLY A 154 3.39 -16.66 10.82
CA GLY A 154 4.31 -15.77 10.11
C GLY A 154 3.64 -14.54 9.51
N HIS A 155 2.39 -14.67 9.03
CA HIS A 155 1.58 -13.55 8.56
C HIS A 155 1.23 -12.57 9.69
N LEU A 156 0.80 -13.08 10.84
CA LEU A 156 0.42 -12.28 12.02
C LEU A 156 1.64 -11.62 12.69
N ASP A 157 2.77 -12.33 12.75
CA ASP A 157 4.05 -11.83 13.29
C ASP A 157 4.58 -10.65 12.47
N ALA A 158 4.40 -10.70 11.14
CA ALA A 158 4.66 -9.60 10.23
C ALA A 158 3.68 -8.42 10.37
N GLY A 159 2.77 -8.45 11.36
CA GLY A 159 1.83 -7.38 11.65
C GLY A 159 0.74 -7.20 10.59
N ARG A 160 0.39 -8.25 9.83
CA ARG A 160 -0.65 -8.21 8.78
C ARG A 160 -2.02 -8.64 9.28
N ASP A 161 -3.08 -8.22 8.58
CA ASP A 161 -4.46 -8.34 9.05
C ASP A 161 -4.88 -9.79 9.30
N ALA A 162 -5.48 -10.03 10.46
CA ALA A 162 -5.93 -11.34 10.90
C ALA A 162 -7.25 -11.74 10.24
N ASN A 163 -7.24 -11.84 8.92
CA ASN A 163 -8.38 -12.33 8.15
C ASN A 163 -7.92 -13.16 6.95
N GLY A 164 -8.80 -14.08 6.52
CA GLY A 164 -8.53 -15.01 5.41
C GLY A 164 -8.13 -14.32 4.10
N PRO A 165 -8.85 -13.27 3.62
CA PRO A 165 -8.47 -12.54 2.41
C PRO A 165 -7.06 -11.96 2.48
N SER A 166 -6.65 -11.44 3.63
CA SER A 166 -5.31 -10.85 3.81
C SER A 166 -4.21 -11.91 3.77
N VAL A 167 -4.46 -13.09 4.34
CA VAL A 167 -3.54 -14.24 4.24
C VAL A 167 -3.43 -14.70 2.78
N ILE A 168 -4.54 -14.81 2.05
CA ILE A 168 -4.54 -15.18 0.62
C ILE A 168 -3.78 -14.16 -0.23
N GLY A 169 -4.04 -12.85 -0.02
CA GLY A 169 -3.31 -11.79 -0.71
C GLY A 169 -1.80 -11.82 -0.40
N TRP A 170 -1.43 -12.15 0.83
CA TRP A 170 -0.05 -12.33 1.25
C TRP A 170 0.62 -13.55 0.61
N LEU A 171 -0.10 -14.66 0.50
CA LEU A 171 0.36 -15.89 -0.17
C LEU A 171 0.54 -15.68 -1.68
N ASN A 172 -0.37 -14.90 -2.28
CA ASN A 172 -0.38 -14.61 -3.72
C ASN A 172 0.44 -13.37 -4.10
N THR A 173 1.16 -12.75 -3.16
CA THR A 173 1.99 -11.58 -3.46
C THR A 173 2.99 -11.93 -4.58
N PRO A 174 3.05 -11.14 -5.67
CA PRO A 174 3.99 -11.38 -6.76
C PRO A 174 5.42 -11.56 -6.26
N GLY A 175 6.11 -12.58 -6.78
CA GLY A 175 7.46 -12.94 -6.34
C GLY A 175 7.57 -13.63 -4.97
N LYS A 176 6.46 -13.87 -4.25
CA LYS A 176 6.45 -14.57 -2.95
C LYS A 176 5.77 -15.95 -3.01
N THR A 177 5.82 -16.60 -4.17
CA THR A 177 5.19 -17.92 -4.40
C THR A 177 5.70 -19.04 -3.48
N HIS A 178 6.88 -18.91 -2.84
CA HIS A 178 7.33 -19.87 -1.81
C HIS A 178 6.34 -20.02 -0.67
N ARG A 179 5.63 -18.94 -0.30
CA ARG A 179 4.69 -18.97 0.82
C ARG A 179 3.56 -19.96 0.54
N MET A 180 3.03 -19.93 -0.70
CA MET A 180 2.05 -20.91 -1.15
C MET A 180 2.68 -22.31 -1.31
N SER A 181 3.92 -22.40 -1.79
CA SER A 181 4.63 -23.68 -1.92
C SER A 181 5.00 -24.33 -0.58
N ALA A 182 4.97 -23.59 0.53
CA ALA A 182 5.19 -24.12 1.88
C ALA A 182 3.96 -24.86 2.42
N LEU A 183 2.80 -24.72 1.77
CA LEU A 183 1.58 -25.44 2.12
C LEU A 183 1.49 -26.75 1.35
N ASP A 184 0.90 -27.78 1.94
CA ASP A 184 0.58 -29.02 1.23
C ASP A 184 -0.39 -28.80 0.05
N VAL A 185 -0.31 -29.67 -0.96
CA VAL A 185 -1.10 -29.60 -2.20
C VAL A 185 -2.63 -29.49 -1.97
N PRO A 186 -3.25 -30.25 -1.04
CA PRO A 186 -4.67 -30.08 -0.72
C PRO A 186 -5.03 -28.65 -0.29
N VAL A 187 -4.21 -28.02 0.56
CA VAL A 187 -4.45 -26.64 1.02
C VAL A 187 -4.26 -25.65 -0.11
N GLN A 188 -3.21 -25.80 -0.92
CA GLN A 188 -2.99 -24.95 -2.10
C GLN A 188 -4.20 -24.99 -3.05
N ASN A 189 -4.70 -26.18 -3.34
CA ASN A 189 -5.87 -26.37 -4.20
C ASN A 189 -7.14 -25.80 -3.56
N PHE A 190 -7.34 -26.01 -2.26
CA PHE A 190 -8.49 -25.48 -1.54
C PHE A 190 -8.50 -23.95 -1.56
N LEU A 191 -7.38 -23.30 -1.28
CA LEU A 191 -7.26 -21.84 -1.34
C LEU A 191 -7.41 -21.29 -2.78
N ARG A 192 -6.93 -22.02 -3.80
CA ARG A 192 -7.00 -21.58 -5.20
C ARG A 192 -8.37 -21.79 -5.83
N TYR A 193 -9.04 -22.90 -5.55
CA TYR A 193 -10.27 -23.32 -6.22
C TYR A 193 -11.51 -23.30 -5.32
N GLY A 194 -11.35 -23.26 -3.99
CA GLY A 194 -12.46 -23.30 -3.03
C GLY A 194 -13.29 -22.02 -2.94
N ARG A 195 -12.82 -20.89 -3.49
CA ARG A 195 -13.56 -19.60 -3.58
C ARG A 195 -14.06 -19.11 -2.20
N GLU A 196 -15.30 -18.60 -2.12
CA GLU A 196 -15.90 -18.02 -0.91
C GLU A 196 -15.78 -18.94 0.31
N LEU A 197 -16.02 -20.24 0.13
CA LEU A 197 -15.95 -21.21 1.22
C LEU A 197 -14.53 -21.39 1.76
N ALA A 198 -13.51 -21.36 0.89
CA ALA A 198 -12.12 -21.43 1.34
C ALA A 198 -11.71 -20.16 2.10
N ILE A 199 -12.17 -18.99 1.64
CA ILE A 199 -11.95 -17.72 2.34
C ILE A 199 -12.60 -17.74 3.72
N ASP A 200 -13.84 -18.21 3.83
CA ASP A 200 -14.61 -18.26 5.07
C ASP A 200 -14.00 -19.23 6.09
N VAL A 201 -13.66 -20.46 5.66
CA VAL A 201 -12.97 -21.45 6.51
C VAL A 201 -11.61 -20.90 6.97
N LEU A 202 -10.81 -20.34 6.06
CA LEU A 202 -9.52 -19.76 6.41
C LEU A 202 -9.68 -18.58 7.38
N ASN A 203 -10.68 -17.73 7.17
CA ASN A 203 -10.94 -16.58 8.03
C ASN A 203 -11.26 -17.01 9.46
N ARG A 204 -12.08 -18.06 9.64
CA ARG A 204 -12.39 -18.63 10.96
C ARG A 204 -11.17 -19.27 11.62
N ILE A 205 -10.31 -19.95 10.86
CA ILE A 205 -9.04 -20.47 11.38
C ILE A 205 -8.17 -19.32 11.87
N VAL A 206 -7.99 -18.25 11.08
CA VAL A 206 -7.17 -17.09 11.45
C VAL A 206 -7.71 -16.39 12.70
N GLU A 207 -9.03 -16.21 12.80
CA GLU A 207 -9.68 -15.63 13.98
C GLU A 207 -9.46 -16.48 15.23
N PHE A 208 -9.54 -17.80 15.10
CA PHE A 208 -9.32 -18.70 16.23
C PHE A 208 -7.84 -18.74 16.65
N VAL A 209 -6.91 -18.73 15.70
CA VAL A 209 -5.46 -18.62 15.96
C VAL A 209 -5.15 -17.28 16.64
N GLU A 210 -5.73 -16.17 16.18
CA GLU A 210 -5.57 -14.86 16.81
C GLU A 210 -6.15 -14.84 18.24
N LEU A 211 -7.34 -15.43 18.45
CA LEU A 211 -7.94 -15.55 19.79
C LEU A 211 -7.02 -16.32 20.74
N ALA A 212 -6.48 -17.46 20.30
CA ALA A 212 -5.57 -18.29 21.09
C ALA A 212 -4.23 -17.59 21.40
N ARG A 213 -3.82 -16.63 20.56
CA ARG A 213 -2.65 -15.75 20.80
C ARG A 213 -2.92 -14.69 21.86
N ILE A 214 -4.14 -14.18 21.93
CA ILE A 214 -4.51 -13.05 22.79
C ILE A 214 -4.91 -13.50 24.20
N ARG A 215 -5.64 -14.60 24.33
CA ARG A 215 -6.15 -15.08 25.63
C ARG A 215 -5.32 -16.22 26.18
N GLU A 216 -5.01 -16.20 27.48
CA GLU A 216 -4.33 -17.33 28.13
C GLU A 216 -5.30 -18.48 28.49
N ASP A 217 -6.58 -18.15 28.69
CA ASP A 217 -7.63 -19.05 29.15
C ASP A 217 -8.56 -19.51 28.02
N TRP A 218 -8.16 -19.37 26.76
CA TRP A 218 -8.99 -19.71 25.60
C TRP A 218 -9.49 -21.17 25.63
N GLN A 219 -8.73 -22.08 26.26
CA GLN A 219 -9.09 -23.49 26.44
C GLN A 219 -10.31 -23.70 27.36
N SER A 220 -10.63 -22.71 28.19
CA SER A 220 -11.79 -22.76 29.10
C SER A 220 -13.10 -22.28 28.44
N LEU A 221 -13.03 -21.80 27.19
CA LEU A 221 -14.19 -21.37 26.43
C LEU A 221 -15.04 -22.56 25.98
N GLN A 222 -16.35 -22.34 25.83
CA GLN A 222 -17.20 -23.27 25.10
C GLN A 222 -16.88 -23.14 23.61
N LEU A 223 -16.16 -24.13 23.07
CA LEU A 223 -15.71 -24.18 21.68
C LEU A 223 -16.44 -25.31 20.95
N ASP A 224 -17.32 -24.93 20.03
CA ASP A 224 -18.06 -25.82 19.16
C ASP A 224 -18.30 -25.18 17.78
N THR A 225 -18.93 -25.91 16.86
CA THR A 225 -19.25 -25.37 15.53
C THR A 225 -20.21 -24.18 15.60
N ALA A 226 -21.09 -24.08 16.60
CA ALA A 226 -22.00 -22.95 16.72
C ALA A 226 -21.23 -21.66 17.07
N THR A 227 -20.29 -21.74 18.00
CA THR A 227 -19.50 -20.61 18.51
C THR A 227 -18.38 -20.18 17.56
N THR A 228 -17.70 -21.13 16.90
CA THR A 228 -16.55 -20.84 16.01
C THR A 228 -16.91 -20.78 14.53
N GLY A 229 -18.03 -21.41 14.13
CA GLY A 229 -18.40 -21.63 12.73
C GLY A 229 -17.50 -22.64 12.00
N LEU A 230 -16.54 -23.28 12.68
CA LEU A 230 -15.69 -24.31 12.10
C LEU A 230 -16.36 -25.70 12.23
N PRO A 231 -16.28 -26.55 11.19
CA PRO A 231 -16.70 -27.94 11.30
C PRO A 231 -15.98 -28.65 12.46
N THR A 232 -16.69 -29.51 13.19
CA THR A 232 -16.23 -30.18 14.41
C THR A 232 -14.87 -30.85 14.25
N VAL A 233 -14.67 -31.61 13.17
CA VAL A 233 -13.40 -32.31 12.90
C VAL A 233 -12.24 -31.34 12.69
N LEU A 234 -12.48 -30.24 11.97
CA LEU A 234 -11.48 -29.21 11.70
C LEU A 234 -11.15 -28.43 12.98
N LEU A 235 -12.17 -28.09 13.77
CA LEU A 235 -12.01 -27.40 15.06
C LEU A 235 -11.19 -28.23 16.05
N HIS A 236 -11.53 -29.51 16.26
CA HIS A 236 -10.76 -30.39 17.15
C HIS A 236 -9.31 -30.53 16.69
N SER A 237 -9.09 -30.72 15.39
CA SER A 237 -7.73 -30.82 14.83
C SER A 237 -6.93 -29.53 15.05
N LEU A 238 -7.57 -28.36 14.92
CA LEU A 238 -6.94 -27.07 15.16
C LEU A 238 -6.63 -26.85 16.66
N ILE A 239 -7.50 -27.28 17.57
CA ILE A 239 -7.24 -27.29 19.02
C ILE A 239 -6.03 -28.17 19.34
N ASP A 240 -5.94 -29.36 18.75
CA ASP A 240 -4.80 -30.27 18.93
C ASP A 240 -3.48 -29.60 18.49
N VAL A 241 -3.47 -28.96 17.31
CA VAL A 241 -2.29 -28.23 16.81
C VAL A 241 -1.88 -27.08 17.73
N LEU A 242 -2.84 -26.29 18.22
CA LEU A 242 -2.58 -25.14 19.09
C LEU A 242 -2.23 -25.50 20.55
N THR A 243 -2.48 -26.74 20.97
CA THR A 243 -2.14 -27.24 22.32
C THR A 243 -0.86 -28.08 22.37
N GLY A 244 -0.34 -28.53 21.22
CA GLY A 244 0.89 -29.33 21.12
C GLY A 244 2.20 -28.55 21.26
N GLU A 245 3.33 -29.17 20.86
CA GLU A 245 4.69 -28.58 20.95
C GLU A 245 4.89 -27.32 20.09
N PHE A 246 3.95 -27.02 19.18
CA PHE A 246 3.86 -25.74 18.47
C PHE A 246 3.31 -24.66 19.39
N SER A 247 4.11 -24.28 20.40
CA SER A 247 3.76 -23.19 21.30
C SER A 247 3.71 -21.89 20.51
N VAL A 248 2.50 -21.39 20.33
CA VAL A 248 2.21 -20.04 19.86
C VAL A 248 3.11 -19.04 20.60
N THR A 249 3.97 -18.32 19.87
CA THR A 249 4.82 -17.29 20.45
C THR A 249 3.94 -16.19 21.03
N ARG A 250 3.81 -16.18 22.36
CA ARG A 250 2.97 -15.22 23.08
C ARG A 250 3.70 -13.88 23.19
N GLU A 251 3.46 -12.98 22.24
CA GLU A 251 3.68 -11.57 22.50
C GLU A 251 2.51 -11.03 23.33
N ARG A 252 2.79 -10.59 24.56
CA ARG A 252 1.85 -9.76 25.32
C ARG A 252 1.59 -8.46 24.54
N ARG A 253 0.46 -8.36 23.85
CA ARG A 253 0.02 -7.12 23.20
C ARG A 253 -1.16 -6.54 23.96
N GLY A 254 -0.86 -5.46 24.72
CA GLY A 254 -1.89 -4.52 25.15
C GLY A 254 -2.34 -3.67 23.96
N ALA A 255 -3.66 -3.49 23.87
CA ALA A 255 -4.40 -2.73 22.86
C ALA A 255 -4.29 -3.26 21.41
N ILE A 256 -5.44 -3.35 20.75
CA ILE A 256 -5.59 -3.52 19.30
C ILE A 256 -4.64 -2.52 18.63
N ARG A 257 -3.48 -2.98 18.11
CA ARG A 257 -2.56 -2.10 17.38
C ARG A 257 -3.30 -1.62 16.14
N SER A 258 -3.73 -0.36 16.13
CA SER A 258 -4.15 0.30 14.88
C SER A 258 -2.99 0.21 13.89
N ARG A 259 -3.26 -0.16 12.64
CA ARG A 259 -2.24 -0.42 11.61
C ARG A 259 -2.34 0.59 10.46
N PRO A 260 -1.25 0.81 9.73
CA PRO A 260 -1.30 1.58 8.49
C PRO A 260 -2.29 0.95 7.49
N THR A 261 -3.23 1.74 6.98
CA THR A 261 -4.23 1.28 6.00
C THR A 261 -4.25 2.18 4.77
N VAL A 262 -4.73 1.65 3.65
CA VAL A 262 -4.94 2.44 2.42
C VAL A 262 -6.41 2.79 2.27
N ALA A 263 -6.69 4.03 1.89
CA ALA A 263 -8.02 4.53 1.61
C ALA A 263 -8.01 5.41 0.35
N TYR A 264 -9.17 5.50 -0.31
CA TYR A 264 -9.44 6.45 -1.35
C TYR A 264 -10.36 7.54 -0.81
N SER A 265 -9.90 8.78 -0.82
CA SER A 265 -10.73 9.93 -0.50
C SER A 265 -11.39 10.43 -1.78
N ALA A 266 -12.68 10.17 -1.93
CA ALA A 266 -13.47 10.65 -3.08
C ALA A 266 -13.53 12.18 -3.14
N SER A 267 -13.49 12.86 -1.98
CA SER A 267 -13.47 14.31 -1.90
C SER A 267 -12.11 14.92 -2.25
N ASP A 268 -11.03 14.15 -2.20
CA ASP A 268 -9.69 14.58 -2.65
C ASP A 268 -9.33 14.04 -4.03
N ALA A 269 -10.15 13.12 -4.55
CA ALA A 269 -9.84 12.20 -5.63
C ALA A 269 -8.48 11.48 -5.43
N GLN A 270 -8.12 11.14 -4.19
CA GLN A 270 -6.75 10.78 -3.82
C GLN A 270 -6.64 9.43 -3.11
N VAL A 271 -5.59 8.68 -3.43
CA VAL A 271 -5.16 7.51 -2.65
C VAL A 271 -4.30 7.97 -1.47
N GLN A 272 -4.64 7.52 -0.27
CA GLN A 272 -4.03 7.93 0.99
C GLN A 272 -3.65 6.71 1.83
N VAL A 273 -2.56 6.83 2.60
CA VAL A 273 -2.14 5.89 3.63
C VAL A 273 -2.45 6.52 4.98
N ARG A 274 -3.29 5.87 5.77
CA ARG A 274 -3.68 6.33 7.12
C ARG A 274 -2.71 5.69 8.12
N LEU A 275 -1.83 6.49 8.70
CA LEU A 275 -0.84 6.08 9.68
C LEU A 275 -1.44 6.20 11.08
N PRO A 276 -1.51 5.12 11.86
CA PRO A 276 -2.05 5.16 13.21
C PRO A 276 -1.17 6.03 14.12
N TYR A 277 -1.72 6.55 15.21
CA TYR A 277 -0.88 7.17 16.23
C TYR A 277 -0.01 6.09 16.90
N PRO A 278 1.32 6.24 16.94
CA PRO A 278 2.20 5.21 17.45
C PRO A 278 2.04 5.08 18.98
N PRO A 279 1.96 3.85 19.51
CA PRO A 279 1.79 3.62 20.95
C PRO A 279 3.03 3.98 21.79
N ALA A 280 4.21 4.04 21.17
CA ALA A 280 5.47 4.42 21.82
C ALA A 280 6.28 5.35 20.91
N GLY A 281 6.97 6.33 21.49
CA GLY A 281 7.82 7.29 20.77
C GLY A 281 7.10 8.10 19.68
N PRO A 282 5.99 8.80 19.98
CA PRO A 282 5.23 9.59 18.99
C PRO A 282 5.97 10.80 18.42
N GLU A 283 7.01 11.26 19.09
CA GLU A 283 7.94 12.27 18.59
C GLU A 283 8.84 11.77 17.45
N VAL A 284 8.98 10.44 17.29
CA VAL A 284 9.76 9.85 16.21
C VAL A 284 8.86 9.70 14.98
N PRO A 285 9.29 10.23 13.81
CA PRO A 285 8.47 10.14 12.60
C PRO A 285 8.34 8.70 12.10
N TRP A 286 7.20 8.43 11.46
CA TRP A 286 7.02 7.30 10.57
C TRP A 286 7.92 7.45 9.34
N THR A 287 8.53 6.37 8.90
CA THR A 287 9.23 6.28 7.62
C THR A 287 8.31 5.64 6.59
N VAL A 288 7.92 6.38 5.56
CA VAL A 288 7.04 5.92 4.48
C VAL A 288 7.82 5.90 3.16
N SER A 289 8.01 4.72 2.58
CA SER A 289 8.68 4.51 1.30
C SER A 289 7.66 4.22 0.19
N LEU A 290 7.70 5.02 -0.88
CA LEU A 290 6.90 4.86 -2.09
C LEU A 290 7.82 4.41 -3.24
N ASP A 291 7.86 3.11 -3.56
CA ASP A 291 8.80 2.50 -4.53
C ASP A 291 10.25 3.00 -4.35
N GLY A 292 10.74 2.99 -3.10
CA GLY A 292 12.10 3.40 -2.73
C GLY A 292 12.31 4.90 -2.50
N ALA A 293 11.30 5.75 -2.74
CA ALA A 293 11.34 7.15 -2.33
C ALA A 293 10.84 7.28 -0.88
N VAL A 294 11.75 7.53 0.05
CA VAL A 294 11.46 7.58 1.48
C VAL A 294 11.04 8.99 1.90
N LYS A 295 10.00 9.10 2.72
CA LYS A 295 9.58 10.31 3.42
C LYS A 295 9.39 10.03 4.90
N GLU A 296 9.68 11.03 5.73
CA GLU A 296 9.39 11.01 7.15
C GLU A 296 8.09 11.77 7.45
N VAL A 297 7.26 11.21 8.32
CA VAL A 297 5.93 11.76 8.67
C VAL A 297 5.75 11.69 10.19
N ILE A 298 5.66 12.84 10.85
CA ILE A 298 5.40 12.89 12.29
C ILE A 298 3.91 12.59 12.53
N ALA A 299 3.60 11.84 13.59
CA ALA A 299 2.22 11.53 13.94
C ALA A 299 1.49 12.76 14.48
N ASP A 300 0.34 13.07 13.89
CA ASP A 300 -0.55 14.14 14.33
C ASP A 300 -1.16 13.84 15.69
N ARG A 301 -1.15 14.83 16.59
CA ARG A 301 -1.88 14.75 17.87
C ARG A 301 -3.28 15.32 17.68
N GLY A 302 -4.30 14.51 17.92
CA GLY A 302 -5.67 15.01 17.96
C GLY A 302 -5.88 16.00 19.11
N TRP A 303 -6.68 17.02 18.86
CA TRP A 303 -6.86 18.16 19.74
C TRP A 303 -7.71 17.80 20.97
N GLY A 304 -7.24 18.16 22.17
CA GLY A 304 -7.94 17.87 23.43
C GLY A 304 -7.92 16.39 23.85
N ILE A 305 -7.01 15.59 23.31
CA ILE A 305 -6.86 14.17 23.60
C ILE A 305 -5.63 13.95 24.48
N ASP A 306 -5.85 13.35 25.65
CA ASP A 306 -4.80 12.83 26.53
C ASP A 306 -4.83 11.30 26.44
N GLY A 307 -3.77 10.67 25.91
CA GLY A 307 -3.68 9.21 25.76
C GLY A 307 -3.11 8.76 24.42
N THR A 308 -3.43 7.53 24.00
CA THR A 308 -2.95 6.92 22.74
C THR A 308 -3.98 6.94 21.61
N ASP A 309 -5.24 7.25 21.91
CA ASP A 309 -6.34 7.29 20.94
C ASP A 309 -6.33 8.61 20.18
N HIS A 310 -5.33 8.86 19.34
CA HIS A 310 -5.33 10.01 18.43
C HIS A 310 -5.80 9.61 17.02
N PRO A 311 -6.33 10.55 16.22
CA PRO A 311 -6.69 10.30 14.83
C PRO A 311 -5.48 9.82 14.02
N ALA A 312 -5.74 9.03 12.98
CA ALA A 312 -4.70 8.58 12.08
C ALA A 312 -4.15 9.75 11.26
N THR A 313 -2.83 9.85 11.16
CA THR A 313 -2.15 10.80 10.27
C THR A 313 -2.33 10.37 8.83
N VAL A 314 -2.90 11.23 8.01
CA VAL A 314 -3.18 10.93 6.59
C VAL A 314 -1.97 11.31 5.74
N PHE A 315 -1.40 10.32 5.06
CA PHE A 315 -0.28 10.51 4.14
C PHE A 315 -0.69 10.25 2.68
N PRO A 316 -0.63 11.26 1.80
CA PRO A 316 -1.04 11.10 0.40
C PRO A 316 -0.04 10.27 -0.43
N VAL A 317 -0.55 9.35 -1.26
CA VAL A 317 0.25 8.60 -2.23
C VAL A 317 0.35 9.40 -3.53
N ALA A 318 1.47 10.11 -3.71
CA ALA A 318 1.62 11.14 -4.73
C ALA A 318 1.81 10.64 -6.18
N SER A 319 1.85 9.34 -6.42
CA SER A 319 1.89 8.72 -7.76
C SER A 319 1.49 7.25 -7.67
N ALA A 320 1.03 6.66 -8.78
CA ALA A 320 0.85 5.22 -8.84
C ALA A 320 2.20 4.53 -8.52
N VAL A 321 2.21 3.69 -7.49
CA VAL A 321 3.38 2.91 -7.04
C VAL A 321 2.99 1.46 -6.83
N ARG A 322 3.96 0.56 -6.87
CA ARG A 322 3.73 -0.87 -6.68
C ARG A 322 3.49 -1.22 -5.22
N GLU A 323 4.22 -0.57 -4.33
CA GLU A 323 4.13 -0.82 -2.89
C GLU A 323 4.37 0.44 -2.06
N VAL A 324 3.76 0.45 -0.88
CA VAL A 324 4.08 1.38 0.21
C VAL A 324 4.68 0.58 1.35
N VAL A 325 5.87 0.97 1.80
CA VAL A 325 6.49 0.40 3.01
C VAL A 325 6.47 1.43 4.11
N VAL A 326 5.83 1.10 5.23
CA VAL A 326 5.68 1.95 6.40
C VAL A 326 6.47 1.35 7.56
N GLN A 327 7.27 2.18 8.24
CA GLN A 327 8.08 1.78 9.39
C GLN A 327 7.95 2.78 10.54
N HIS A 328 7.86 2.27 11.76
CA HIS A 328 8.04 3.04 13.00
C HIS A 328 8.91 2.23 13.95
N ARG A 329 10.17 2.64 14.10
CA ARG A 329 11.18 1.88 14.87
C ARG A 329 10.83 1.74 16.36
N PRO A 330 10.44 2.80 17.10
CA PRO A 330 10.13 2.67 18.53
C PRO A 330 8.96 1.72 18.83
N SER A 331 7.95 1.68 17.94
CA SER A 331 6.81 0.78 18.08
C SER A 331 7.03 -0.60 17.43
N SER A 332 8.21 -0.85 16.84
CA SER A 332 8.53 -2.04 16.04
C SER A 332 7.47 -2.35 14.97
N ILE A 333 6.87 -1.31 14.38
CA ILE A 333 5.87 -1.47 13.32
C ILE A 333 6.60 -1.46 11.98
N HIS A 334 6.43 -2.52 11.19
CA HIS A 334 6.88 -2.60 9.80
C HIS A 334 5.77 -3.22 8.97
N THR A 335 5.26 -2.48 7.98
CA THR A 335 4.14 -2.92 7.15
C THR A 335 4.44 -2.60 5.69
N SER A 336 4.23 -3.58 4.81
CA SER A 336 4.31 -3.41 3.35
C SER A 336 2.92 -3.65 2.76
N ILE A 337 2.38 -2.60 2.14
CA ILE A 337 1.05 -2.56 1.53
C ILE A 337 1.21 -2.56 0.01
N PRO A 338 0.81 -3.64 -0.69
CA PRO A 338 0.78 -3.64 -2.15
C PRO A 338 -0.29 -2.67 -2.65
N LEU A 339 0.03 -1.90 -3.69
CA LEU A 339 -0.90 -1.00 -4.36
C LEU A 339 -1.14 -1.47 -5.79
N VAL A 340 -0.38 -0.99 -6.76
CA VAL A 340 -0.63 -1.29 -8.17
C VAL A 340 0.21 -2.48 -8.65
N ASP A 341 -0.46 -3.52 -9.14
CA ASP A 341 0.19 -4.62 -9.86
C ASP A 341 0.17 -4.34 -11.37
N ALA A 342 1.29 -4.57 -12.05
CA ALA A 342 1.35 -4.46 -13.51
C ALA A 342 0.49 -5.51 -14.21
N LEU A 343 0.25 -6.67 -13.58
CA LEU A 343 -0.60 -7.74 -14.11
C LEU A 343 -2.08 -7.56 -13.75
N ASP A 344 -2.38 -6.75 -12.74
CA ASP A 344 -3.72 -6.40 -12.30
C ASP A 344 -3.79 -4.87 -12.06
N PRO A 345 -3.81 -4.04 -13.12
CA PRO A 345 -3.67 -2.59 -13.05
C PRO A 345 -4.95 -1.90 -12.56
N MET A 346 -5.42 -2.29 -11.38
CA MET A 346 -6.66 -1.84 -10.78
C MET A 346 -6.58 -1.84 -9.25
N LEU A 347 -7.14 -0.81 -8.62
CA LEU A 347 -7.43 -0.78 -7.19
C LEU A 347 -8.93 -0.68 -6.96
N LEU A 348 -9.45 -1.40 -5.97
CA LEU A 348 -10.87 -1.40 -5.61
C LEU A 348 -11.09 -0.82 -4.22
N PHE A 349 -12.14 -0.01 -4.11
CA PHE A 349 -12.57 0.60 -2.87
C PHE A 349 -14.08 0.44 -2.70
N GLY A 350 -14.52 0.32 -1.45
CA GLY A 350 -15.94 0.53 -1.13
C GLY A 350 -16.34 1.98 -1.36
N GLN A 351 -17.64 2.26 -1.40
CA GLN A 351 -18.17 3.63 -1.47
C GLN A 351 -17.78 4.49 -0.24
N ASP A 352 -17.38 3.85 0.85
CA ASP A 352 -16.80 4.49 2.04
C ASP A 352 -15.30 4.82 1.89
N GLY A 353 -14.71 4.55 0.73
CA GLY A 353 -13.29 4.79 0.46
C GLY A 353 -12.33 3.75 1.04
N ARG A 354 -12.83 2.68 1.69
CA ARG A 354 -11.94 1.63 2.23
C ARG A 354 -11.42 0.72 1.14
N HIS A 355 -10.13 0.43 1.15
CA HIS A 355 -9.50 -0.47 0.19
C HIS A 355 -10.04 -1.90 0.31
N ILE A 356 -10.36 -2.53 -0.82
CA ILE A 356 -10.77 -3.93 -0.92
C ILE A 356 -9.58 -4.75 -1.46
N PRO A 357 -8.91 -5.56 -0.61
CA PRO A 357 -7.74 -6.33 -1.02
C PRO A 357 -7.99 -7.27 -2.19
N ALA A 358 -6.97 -7.48 -3.01
CA ALA A 358 -6.98 -8.49 -4.07
C ALA A 358 -7.27 -9.89 -3.49
N GLY A 359 -8.21 -10.61 -4.11
CA GLY A 359 -8.67 -11.93 -3.65
C GLY A 359 -9.89 -11.92 -2.73
N THR A 360 -10.38 -10.76 -2.31
CA THR A 360 -11.64 -10.64 -1.57
C THR A 360 -12.83 -10.79 -2.55
N THR A 361 -13.81 -11.63 -2.21
CA THR A 361 -15.10 -11.64 -2.91
C THR A 361 -15.77 -10.28 -2.77
N LEU A 362 -16.19 -9.71 -3.89
CA LEU A 362 -16.72 -8.35 -3.95
C LEU A 362 -18.14 -8.28 -3.39
N PRO A 363 -18.50 -7.26 -2.61
CA PRO A 363 -19.87 -7.11 -2.13
C PRO A 363 -20.82 -6.77 -3.29
N GLN A 364 -22.07 -7.22 -3.20
CA GLN A 364 -23.15 -6.92 -4.15
C GLN A 364 -23.68 -5.48 -3.95
N ARG A 365 -22.80 -4.49 -4.13
CA ARG A 365 -23.09 -3.05 -4.07
C ARG A 365 -22.11 -2.26 -4.96
N PRO A 366 -22.45 -1.02 -5.36
CA PRO A 366 -21.55 -0.19 -6.15
C PRO A 366 -20.16 -0.07 -5.51
N LEU A 367 -19.12 -0.05 -6.35
CA LEU A 367 -17.72 0.03 -5.94
C LEU A 367 -17.01 1.16 -6.67
N ILE A 368 -15.94 1.67 -6.08
CA ILE A 368 -15.04 2.61 -6.75
C ILE A 368 -13.83 1.82 -7.25
N ALA A 369 -13.57 1.86 -8.55
CA ALA A 369 -12.38 1.29 -9.17
C ALA A 369 -11.44 2.38 -9.67
N LEU A 370 -10.16 2.30 -9.33
CA LEU A 370 -9.12 3.14 -9.92
C LEU A 370 -8.43 2.37 -11.03
N LEU A 371 -8.43 2.92 -12.23
CA LEU A 371 -7.95 2.28 -13.46
C LEU A 371 -6.98 3.19 -14.19
N ALA A 372 -5.94 2.60 -14.78
CA ALA A 372 -5.15 3.27 -15.80
C ALA A 372 -6.05 3.62 -17.01
N GLN A 373 -5.74 4.71 -17.70
CA GLN A 373 -6.55 5.21 -18.83
C GLN A 373 -6.63 4.21 -19.99
N SER A 374 -5.59 3.39 -20.16
CA SER A 374 -5.51 2.29 -21.12
C SER A 374 -6.27 1.02 -20.69
N ALA A 375 -6.73 0.94 -19.45
CA ALA A 375 -7.40 -0.24 -18.91
C ALA A 375 -8.93 -0.14 -18.98
N LYS A 376 -9.56 -1.30 -19.21
CA LYS A 376 -11.01 -1.50 -19.32
C LYS A 376 -11.46 -2.70 -18.50
N LEU A 377 -12.72 -2.70 -18.06
CA LEU A 377 -13.32 -3.80 -17.30
C LEU A 377 -14.14 -4.71 -18.22
N PHE A 378 -14.08 -6.01 -17.97
CA PHE A 378 -14.81 -7.03 -18.71
C PHE A 378 -15.51 -7.98 -17.74
N ASP A 379 -16.73 -8.40 -18.06
CA ASP A 379 -17.44 -9.44 -17.34
C ASP A 379 -16.82 -10.83 -17.60
N ARG A 380 -17.37 -11.85 -16.94
CA ARG A 380 -16.92 -13.24 -17.06
C ARG A 380 -17.00 -13.76 -18.50
N GLU A 381 -18.02 -13.34 -19.24
CA GLU A 381 -18.28 -13.69 -20.63
C GLU A 381 -17.36 -12.93 -21.61
N GLY A 382 -16.60 -11.95 -21.12
CA GLY A 382 -15.64 -11.17 -21.89
C GLY A 382 -16.25 -9.95 -22.60
N LYS A 383 -17.44 -9.52 -22.21
CA LYS A 383 -18.08 -8.28 -22.67
C LYS A 383 -17.60 -7.11 -21.81
N GLU A 384 -17.33 -5.98 -22.45
CA GLU A 384 -16.89 -4.75 -21.75
C GLU A 384 -17.99 -4.25 -20.82
N LEU A 385 -17.64 -3.96 -19.57
CA LEU A 385 -18.56 -3.44 -18.57
C LEU A 385 -18.67 -1.91 -18.68
N PRO A 386 -19.89 -1.36 -18.70
CA PRO A 386 -20.08 0.07 -18.60
C PRO A 386 -19.66 0.54 -17.20
N VAL A 387 -18.94 1.65 -17.13
CA VAL A 387 -18.51 2.26 -15.87
C VAL A 387 -18.84 3.75 -15.87
N GLY A 388 -19.24 4.28 -14.72
CA GLY A 388 -19.48 5.72 -14.55
C GLY A 388 -18.18 6.46 -14.25
N LEU A 389 -17.85 7.53 -14.98
CA LEU A 389 -16.64 8.32 -14.67
C LEU A 389 -16.87 9.16 -13.41
N ILE A 390 -16.03 8.97 -12.39
CA ILE A 390 -16.00 9.81 -11.18
C ILE A 390 -15.03 10.98 -11.39
N GLY A 391 -13.85 10.73 -11.96
CA GLY A 391 -12.85 11.77 -12.24
C GLY A 391 -11.43 11.24 -12.39
N ALA A 392 -10.46 12.14 -12.55
CA ALA A 392 -9.03 11.81 -12.52
C ALA A 392 -8.54 11.55 -11.09
N VAL A 393 -7.53 10.70 -10.93
CA VAL A 393 -6.92 10.44 -9.61
C VAL A 393 -5.80 11.45 -9.34
N ALA A 394 -5.92 12.20 -8.26
CA ALA A 394 -4.98 13.25 -7.88
C ALA A 394 -3.55 12.70 -7.68
N GLY A 395 -2.59 13.26 -8.42
CA GLY A 395 -1.19 12.85 -8.42
C GLY A 395 -0.87 11.62 -9.27
N TRP A 396 -1.86 10.95 -9.87
CA TRP A 396 -1.67 9.75 -10.66
C TRP A 396 -1.97 10.05 -12.14
N PRO A 397 -1.03 10.65 -12.90
CA PRO A 397 -1.28 11.01 -14.29
C PRO A 397 -1.65 9.77 -15.12
N GLY A 398 -2.67 9.89 -15.96
CA GLY A 398 -3.20 8.78 -16.74
C GLY A 398 -4.01 7.74 -15.96
N TRP A 399 -4.48 8.09 -14.75
CA TRP A 399 -5.39 7.25 -13.95
C TRP A 399 -6.73 7.94 -13.70
N ARG A 400 -7.80 7.14 -13.66
CA ARG A 400 -9.17 7.59 -13.44
C ARG A 400 -9.87 6.74 -12.38
N ALA A 401 -10.74 7.39 -11.61
CA ALA A 401 -11.70 6.74 -10.73
C ALA A 401 -13.02 6.53 -11.49
N VAL A 402 -13.57 5.32 -11.39
CA VAL A 402 -14.84 4.95 -11.99
C VAL A 402 -15.74 4.24 -11.00
N ASP A 403 -17.05 4.42 -11.15
CA ASP A 403 -18.06 3.68 -10.42
C ASP A 403 -18.43 2.40 -11.17
N VAL A 404 -18.43 1.28 -10.44
CA VAL A 404 -18.74 -0.05 -10.95
C VAL A 404 -20.04 -0.53 -10.31
N ASP A 405 -21.10 -0.61 -11.12
CA ASP A 405 -22.39 -1.16 -10.72
C ASP A 405 -22.35 -2.70 -10.84
N PRO A 406 -22.58 -3.45 -9.75
CA PRO A 406 -22.63 -4.92 -9.77
C PRO A 406 -23.91 -5.50 -10.39
N THR A 407 -24.92 -4.67 -10.70
CA THR A 407 -26.25 -5.13 -11.10
C THR A 407 -26.19 -6.01 -12.36
N GLY A 408 -26.60 -7.27 -12.24
CA GLY A 408 -26.60 -8.24 -13.33
C GLY A 408 -25.21 -8.78 -13.70
N VAL A 409 -24.18 -8.50 -12.90
CA VAL A 409 -22.79 -8.93 -13.13
C VAL A 409 -22.38 -9.91 -12.03
N SER A 410 -21.95 -11.13 -12.41
CA SER A 410 -21.47 -12.15 -11.44
C SER A 410 -20.00 -11.94 -11.04
N GLY A 411 -19.25 -11.20 -11.83
CA GLY A 411 -17.85 -10.88 -11.59
C GLY A 411 -17.22 -10.17 -12.78
N PHE A 412 -16.04 -9.62 -12.58
CA PHE A 412 -15.32 -8.88 -13.61
C PHE A 412 -13.80 -9.00 -13.47
N TYR A 413 -13.09 -8.70 -14.55
CA TYR A 413 -11.64 -8.56 -14.57
C TYR A 413 -11.21 -7.32 -15.33
N VAL A 414 -10.03 -6.81 -15.01
CA VAL A 414 -9.40 -5.71 -15.75
C VAL A 414 -8.58 -6.27 -16.92
N ARG A 415 -8.60 -5.58 -18.06
CA ARG A 415 -7.74 -5.85 -19.21
C ARG A 415 -7.10 -4.55 -19.70
N SER A 416 -5.79 -4.62 -19.92
CA SER A 416 -4.97 -3.59 -20.58
C SER A 416 -4.26 -4.22 -21.78
N ASP A 417 -3.56 -3.43 -22.58
CA ASP A 417 -2.74 -3.93 -23.70
C ASP A 417 -1.63 -4.88 -23.23
N ALA A 418 -1.13 -4.69 -22.00
CA ALA A 418 -0.01 -5.44 -21.46
C ALA A 418 -0.42 -6.67 -20.64
N ALA A 419 -1.64 -6.68 -20.06
CA ALA A 419 -2.03 -7.70 -19.10
C ALA A 419 -3.55 -7.88 -18.96
N ARG A 420 -3.93 -9.08 -18.51
CA ARG A 420 -5.27 -9.44 -18.05
C ARG A 420 -5.19 -9.81 -16.56
N GLY A 421 -5.89 -9.05 -15.72
CA GLY A 421 -5.99 -9.31 -14.30
C GLY A 421 -6.85 -10.54 -13.96
N PRO A 422 -6.82 -11.00 -12.70
CA PRO A 422 -7.66 -12.10 -12.23
C PRO A 422 -9.16 -11.73 -12.27
N LEU A 423 -10.02 -12.75 -12.43
CA LEU A 423 -11.47 -12.60 -12.29
C LEU A 423 -11.82 -12.38 -10.81
N ARG A 424 -12.52 -11.29 -10.53
CA ARG A 424 -13.07 -10.96 -9.21
C ARG A 424 -14.56 -11.19 -9.24
N GLU A 425 -15.04 -12.03 -8.34
CA GLU A 425 -16.44 -12.41 -8.30
C GLU A 425 -17.18 -11.60 -7.27
N PHE A 426 -18.40 -11.20 -7.60
CA PHE A 426 -19.33 -10.65 -6.63
C PHE A 426 -19.89 -11.78 -5.79
N LYS A 427 -20.25 -11.46 -4.53
CA LYS A 427 -21.00 -12.36 -3.69
C LYS A 427 -22.27 -12.79 -4.43
N SER A 428 -22.61 -14.07 -4.29
CA SER A 428 -23.90 -14.62 -4.72
C SER A 428 -25.05 -13.69 -4.30
N ALA A 429 -26.04 -13.50 -5.20
CA ALA A 429 -27.22 -12.68 -4.93
C ALA A 429 -28.02 -13.12 -3.69
N ALA A 430 -27.81 -14.35 -3.21
CA ALA A 430 -28.35 -14.86 -1.96
C ALA A 430 -27.46 -14.53 -0.74
N SER A 431 -26.96 -13.29 -0.62
CA SER A 431 -26.15 -12.83 0.53
C SER A 431 -26.88 -11.76 1.35
N ALA A 432 -26.68 -11.76 2.67
CA ALA A 432 -27.19 -10.71 3.54
C ALA A 432 -26.53 -9.35 3.24
N ALA A 433 -27.33 -8.29 3.19
CA ALA A 433 -26.89 -6.92 3.00
C ALA A 433 -27.12 -6.08 4.27
N PHE A 434 -26.40 -4.96 4.37
CA PHE A 434 -26.58 -3.98 5.45
C PHE A 434 -27.11 -2.67 4.87
N SER A 435 -28.18 -2.15 5.47
CA SER A 435 -28.69 -0.81 5.20
C SER A 435 -28.25 0.11 6.33
N LEU A 436 -27.39 1.09 6.01
CA LEU A 436 -26.90 2.09 6.95
C LEU A 436 -27.79 3.35 6.87
N PRO A 437 -28.18 3.96 8.00
CA PRO A 437 -28.88 5.24 8.00
C PRO A 437 -27.93 6.39 7.65
N ALA A 438 -28.47 7.62 7.55
CA ALA A 438 -27.64 8.81 7.39
C ALA A 438 -26.71 9.00 8.59
N GLN A 439 -25.43 9.29 8.32
CA GLN A 439 -24.46 9.67 9.34
C GLN A 439 -24.78 11.06 9.90
N ILE A 440 -24.39 11.32 11.15
CA ILE A 440 -24.45 12.66 11.74
C ILE A 440 -23.35 13.51 11.08
N GLU A 441 -23.76 14.49 10.27
CA GLU A 441 -22.82 15.31 9.49
C GLU A 441 -21.83 16.05 10.40
N GLY A 442 -20.55 16.03 10.01
CA GLY A 442 -19.48 16.67 10.78
C GLY A 442 -19.18 16.04 12.13
N THR A 443 -19.69 14.83 12.43
CA THR A 443 -19.44 14.15 13.71
C THR A 443 -18.80 12.79 13.49
N THR A 444 -17.62 12.57 14.06
CA THR A 444 -16.90 11.30 13.97
C THR A 444 -16.43 10.83 15.34
N THR A 445 -16.05 9.56 15.45
CA THR A 445 -15.20 9.14 16.56
C THR A 445 -13.82 9.77 16.43
N VAL A 446 -13.01 9.63 17.49
CA VAL A 446 -11.61 10.05 17.47
C VAL A 446 -10.78 9.29 16.43
N GLN A 447 -11.09 8.02 16.16
CA GLN A 447 -10.50 7.26 15.04
C GLN A 447 -11.17 7.55 13.68
N GLU A 448 -11.94 8.64 13.59
CA GLU A 448 -12.66 9.12 12.40
C GLU A 448 -13.69 8.11 11.84
N TYR A 449 -14.25 7.24 12.68
CA TYR A 449 -15.41 6.45 12.26
C TYR A 449 -16.66 7.34 12.18
N PRO A 450 -17.48 7.21 11.13
CA PRO A 450 -18.78 7.88 11.07
C PRO A 450 -19.65 7.51 12.26
N VAL A 451 -20.38 8.49 12.80
CA VAL A 451 -21.31 8.29 13.91
C VAL A 451 -22.73 8.22 13.36
N TYR A 452 -23.45 7.18 13.71
CA TYR A 452 -24.85 6.98 13.31
C TYR A 452 -25.78 7.18 14.51
N SER A 453 -26.85 7.96 14.30
CA SER A 453 -27.89 8.23 15.30
C SER A 453 -28.95 7.12 15.37
N GLN A 454 -29.08 6.33 14.31
CA GLN A 454 -30.08 5.28 14.18
C GLN A 454 -29.41 3.93 13.96
N ARG A 455 -30.07 2.85 14.37
CA ARG A 455 -29.58 1.47 14.17
C ARG A 455 -29.55 1.13 12.67
N PRO A 456 -28.53 0.41 12.20
CA PRO A 456 -28.53 -0.17 10.87
C PRO A 456 -29.55 -1.32 10.77
N ALA A 457 -29.94 -1.67 9.55
CA ALA A 457 -30.78 -2.85 9.30
C ALA A 457 -30.01 -3.94 8.54
N VAL A 458 -30.33 -5.19 8.81
CA VAL A 458 -29.86 -6.36 8.06
C VAL A 458 -30.94 -6.79 7.09
N ILE A 459 -30.63 -6.85 5.80
CA ILE A 459 -31.53 -7.35 4.75
C ILE A 459 -31.10 -8.79 4.45
N LEU A 460 -31.98 -9.75 4.74
CA LEU A 460 -31.77 -11.16 4.42
C LEU A 460 -32.48 -11.48 3.10
N PRO A 461 -31.79 -12.11 2.14
CA PRO A 461 -32.29 -12.27 0.78
C PRO A 461 -33.43 -13.30 0.68
N ALA A 462 -34.28 -13.13 -0.34
CA ALA A 462 -35.21 -14.17 -0.77
C ALA A 462 -34.44 -15.39 -1.33
N GLY A 463 -34.82 -16.60 -0.92
CA GLY A 463 -34.18 -17.85 -1.35
C GLY A 463 -35.15 -18.82 -2.01
N GLU A 464 -34.63 -19.86 -2.68
CA GLU A 464 -35.44 -20.93 -3.30
C GLU A 464 -36.12 -21.87 -2.28
N GLY A 465 -36.01 -21.57 -0.98
CA GLY A 465 -36.66 -22.26 0.13
C GLY A 465 -36.38 -21.61 1.49
N PRO A 466 -36.97 -22.12 2.59
CA PRO A 466 -36.72 -21.63 3.94
C PRO A 466 -35.23 -21.79 4.31
N ALA A 467 -34.62 -20.69 4.73
CA ALA A 467 -33.19 -20.57 5.01
C ALA A 467 -33.02 -19.92 6.39
N VAL A 468 -32.27 -20.56 7.27
CA VAL A 468 -32.00 -20.06 8.62
C VAL A 468 -30.73 -19.21 8.62
N TRP A 469 -30.85 -17.98 9.10
CA TRP A 469 -29.77 -17.00 9.23
C TRP A 469 -29.53 -16.67 10.70
N HIS A 470 -28.28 -16.76 11.13
CA HIS A 470 -27.84 -16.38 12.46
C HIS A 470 -27.29 -14.96 12.43
N ILE A 471 -27.91 -14.06 13.19
CA ILE A 471 -27.43 -12.69 13.39
C ILE A 471 -26.88 -12.60 14.80
N ARG A 472 -25.62 -12.17 14.89
CA ARG A 472 -24.90 -11.99 16.13
C ARG A 472 -24.30 -10.61 16.20
N THR A 473 -24.53 -9.92 17.31
CA THR A 473 -24.06 -8.55 17.52
C THR A 473 -23.31 -8.48 18.83
N ARG A 474 -22.12 -7.89 18.81
CA ARG A 474 -21.27 -7.67 19.99
C ARG A 474 -20.64 -6.28 19.97
N ARG A 475 -20.14 -5.82 21.11
CA ARG A 475 -19.24 -4.67 21.15
C ARG A 475 -17.91 -5.04 20.51
N ALA A 476 -17.34 -4.13 19.73
CA ALA A 476 -16.06 -4.39 19.08
C ALA A 476 -14.96 -4.62 20.12
N GLY A 477 -14.21 -5.71 19.97
CA GLY A 477 -13.16 -6.11 20.91
C GLY A 477 -13.66 -6.93 22.12
N GLU A 478 -14.97 -7.04 22.34
CA GLU A 478 -15.54 -7.94 23.34
C GLU A 478 -15.81 -9.32 22.74
N VAL A 479 -15.73 -10.37 23.56
CA VAL A 479 -15.96 -11.75 23.12
C VAL A 479 -17.45 -12.11 23.19
N GLY A 480 -18.17 -11.57 24.17
CA GLY A 480 -19.58 -11.88 24.40
C GLY A 480 -20.52 -11.20 23.39
N TYR A 481 -21.48 -11.96 22.88
CA TYR A 481 -22.55 -11.42 22.04
C TYR A 481 -23.64 -10.78 22.91
N LEU A 482 -24.03 -9.56 22.55
CA LEU A 482 -25.18 -8.86 23.12
C LEU A 482 -26.50 -9.40 22.55
N VAL A 483 -26.49 -9.80 21.27
CA VAL A 483 -27.61 -10.41 20.57
C VAL A 483 -27.09 -11.62 19.82
N GLU A 484 -27.79 -12.74 19.95
CA GLU A 484 -27.59 -13.94 19.15
C GLU A 484 -28.97 -14.53 18.83
N ARG A 485 -29.39 -14.44 17.56
CA ARG A 485 -30.71 -14.90 17.12
C ARG A 485 -30.65 -15.59 15.77
N ALA A 486 -31.55 -16.54 15.56
CA ALA A 486 -31.77 -17.22 14.29
C ALA A 486 -33.07 -16.73 13.64
N TRP A 487 -33.04 -16.54 12.33
CA TRP A 487 -34.15 -16.03 11.52
C TRP A 487 -34.40 -16.96 10.33
N ASP A 488 -35.65 -17.38 10.12
CA ASP A 488 -36.03 -18.09 8.92
C ASP A 488 -36.64 -17.10 7.91
N THR A 489 -36.07 -17.02 6.70
CA THR A 489 -36.58 -16.13 5.65
C THR A 489 -37.88 -16.62 5.04
N GLY A 490 -38.24 -17.90 5.20
CA GLY A 490 -39.45 -18.48 4.59
C GLY A 490 -39.51 -18.34 3.07
N GLY A 491 -38.36 -18.11 2.40
CA GLY A 491 -38.27 -17.86 0.96
C GLY A 491 -38.54 -16.40 0.52
N ALA A 492 -38.79 -15.46 1.43
CA ALA A 492 -38.97 -14.04 1.13
C ALA A 492 -37.81 -13.19 1.65
N GLU A 493 -37.60 -12.01 1.06
CA GLU A 493 -36.66 -11.03 1.60
C GLU A 493 -37.23 -10.46 2.91
N ILE A 494 -36.41 -10.42 3.96
CA ILE A 494 -36.81 -9.87 5.27
C ILE A 494 -35.78 -8.85 5.75
N THR A 495 -36.26 -7.77 6.37
CA THR A 495 -35.41 -6.76 7.02
C THR A 495 -35.47 -6.92 8.54
N VAL A 496 -34.31 -6.97 9.18
CA VAL A 496 -34.15 -7.31 10.59
C VAL A 496 -33.31 -6.23 11.32
N ASP A 497 -33.70 -5.89 12.56
CA ASP A 497 -32.86 -5.09 13.47
C ASP A 497 -31.81 -6.01 14.15
N PRO A 498 -30.50 -5.83 13.89
CA PRO A 498 -29.45 -6.65 14.51
C PRO A 498 -29.30 -6.42 16.02
N PHE A 499 -29.96 -5.40 16.59
CA PHE A 499 -29.97 -5.08 18.02
C PHE A 499 -31.32 -5.38 18.68
N GLU A 500 -32.18 -6.18 18.03
CA GLU A 500 -33.51 -6.47 18.55
C GLU A 500 -33.45 -7.06 19.97
N GLY A 501 -34.25 -6.48 20.88
CA GLY A 501 -34.28 -6.84 22.29
C GLY A 501 -33.37 -6.00 23.19
N LEU A 502 -32.48 -5.17 22.62
CA LEU A 502 -31.71 -4.18 23.40
C LEU A 502 -32.48 -2.87 23.56
N LYS A 503 -32.35 -2.25 24.74
CA LYS A 503 -32.90 -0.90 25.01
C LYS A 503 -32.24 0.15 24.12
N ALA A 504 -32.97 1.23 23.84
CA ALA A 504 -32.44 2.40 23.15
C ALA A 504 -31.29 3.04 23.94
N GLY A 505 -30.45 3.83 23.26
CA GLY A 505 -29.28 4.48 23.86
C GLY A 505 -27.98 3.69 23.69
N LEU A 506 -27.89 2.86 22.65
CA LEU A 506 -26.67 2.15 22.30
C LEU A 506 -25.54 3.14 21.98
N LEU A 507 -24.46 3.03 22.73
CA LEU A 507 -23.27 3.86 22.59
C LEU A 507 -22.03 2.98 22.42
N GLY A 508 -21.28 3.21 21.34
CA GLY A 508 -19.97 2.58 21.10
C GLY A 508 -19.84 1.94 19.72
N MET A 509 -18.73 1.22 19.54
CA MET A 509 -18.46 0.45 18.33
C MET A 509 -19.05 -0.96 18.44
N PHE A 510 -19.79 -1.39 17.42
CA PHE A 510 -20.43 -2.70 17.38
C PHE A 510 -20.02 -3.47 16.14
N GLU A 511 -19.78 -4.77 16.31
CA GLU A 511 -19.59 -5.74 15.24
C GLU A 511 -20.88 -6.54 15.09
N ILE A 512 -21.47 -6.48 13.90
CA ILE A 512 -22.62 -7.28 13.49
C ILE A 512 -22.10 -8.34 12.53
N SER A 513 -22.41 -9.59 12.82
CA SER A 513 -22.10 -10.73 11.98
C SER A 513 -23.37 -11.48 11.60
N VAL A 514 -23.48 -11.84 10.34
CA VAL A 514 -24.63 -12.52 9.76
C VAL A 514 -24.11 -13.76 9.07
N THR A 515 -24.58 -14.93 9.50
CA THR A 515 -24.19 -16.23 8.94
C THR A 515 -25.45 -16.91 8.41
N GLY A 516 -25.49 -17.20 7.12
CA GLY A 516 -26.57 -17.92 6.47
C GLY A 516 -26.15 -19.29 5.96
N PRO A 517 -27.05 -19.99 5.25
CA PRO A 517 -26.72 -21.26 4.60
C PRO A 517 -25.71 -21.08 3.46
N LEU A 518 -25.08 -22.17 3.03
CA LEU A 518 -24.16 -22.22 1.87
C LEU A 518 -22.90 -21.36 2.02
N GLY A 519 -22.41 -21.16 3.25
CA GLY A 519 -21.22 -20.33 3.52
C GLY A 519 -21.45 -18.81 3.38
N SER A 520 -22.71 -18.37 3.30
CA SER A 520 -23.03 -16.94 3.21
C SER A 520 -22.72 -16.22 4.52
N ASN A 521 -21.85 -15.21 4.45
CA ASN A 521 -21.36 -14.46 5.60
C ASN A 521 -21.35 -12.96 5.25
N ALA A 522 -21.89 -12.13 6.13
CA ALA A 522 -21.75 -10.68 6.08
C ALA A 522 -21.36 -10.13 7.45
N ARG A 523 -20.44 -9.15 7.46
CA ARG A 523 -20.06 -8.42 8.68
C ARG A 523 -20.12 -6.92 8.48
N LEU A 524 -20.50 -6.21 9.52
CA LEU A 524 -20.53 -4.76 9.59
C LEU A 524 -19.92 -4.30 10.91
N LEU A 525 -18.97 -3.38 10.83
CA LEU A 525 -18.46 -2.63 11.97
C LEU A 525 -19.08 -1.22 11.93
N VAL A 526 -19.82 -0.84 12.96
CA VAL A 526 -20.57 0.43 13.01
C VAL A 526 -20.43 1.11 14.37
N PHE A 527 -20.22 2.43 14.38
CA PHE A 527 -20.25 3.21 15.60
C PHE A 527 -21.63 3.86 15.77
N LEU A 528 -22.30 3.56 16.89
CA LEU A 528 -23.63 4.07 17.21
C LEU A 528 -23.55 5.03 18.40
N ALA A 529 -24.25 6.15 18.26
CA ALA A 529 -24.66 7.02 19.36
C ALA A 529 -26.18 7.22 19.22
N GLU A 530 -26.93 6.18 19.61
CA GLU A 530 -28.35 6.06 19.30
C GLU A 530 -29.18 7.21 19.90
N GLY A 531 -29.83 8.00 19.04
CA GLY A 531 -30.63 9.15 19.43
C GLY A 531 -29.86 10.48 19.54
N LEU A 532 -28.55 10.50 19.28
CA LEU A 532 -27.78 11.75 19.26
C LEU A 532 -28.14 12.59 18.02
N SER A 533 -28.33 13.90 18.20
CA SER A 533 -28.40 14.84 17.08
C SER A 533 -27.44 16.02 17.27
N VAL A 534 -26.91 16.54 16.16
CA VAL A 534 -26.06 17.72 16.13
C VAL A 534 -26.58 18.67 15.06
N THR A 535 -27.02 19.86 15.47
CA THR A 535 -27.57 20.87 14.57
C THR A 535 -26.68 22.11 14.57
N LEU A 536 -26.33 22.61 13.39
CA LEU A 536 -25.48 23.78 13.22
C LEU A 536 -26.32 25.03 12.92
N SER A 537 -25.98 26.17 13.54
CA SER A 537 -26.64 27.46 13.25
C SER A 537 -26.45 27.94 11.80
N ARG A 538 -25.48 27.34 11.10
CA ARG A 538 -25.19 27.55 9.68
C ARG A 538 -24.70 26.24 9.07
N PRO A 539 -25.14 25.88 7.85
CA PRO A 539 -24.76 24.61 7.23
C PRO A 539 -23.28 24.55 6.85
N ILE A 540 -22.70 25.65 6.36
CA ILE A 540 -21.29 25.70 5.95
C ILE A 540 -20.58 26.95 6.48
N ARG A 541 -19.34 26.76 6.96
CA ARG A 541 -18.41 27.85 7.29
C ARG A 541 -17.60 28.24 6.06
N PHE A 542 -17.11 29.46 6.00
CA PHE A 542 -16.30 29.95 4.87
C PHE A 542 -15.17 30.85 5.35
N PRO A 543 -14.07 30.96 4.59
CA PRO A 543 -12.94 31.85 4.88
C PRO A 543 -13.38 33.30 5.18
N VAL A 544 -12.85 33.87 6.26
CA VAL A 544 -12.94 35.28 6.67
C VAL A 544 -11.54 35.78 7.09
N ALA A 545 -11.37 37.07 7.37
CA ALA A 545 -10.06 37.67 7.63
C ALA A 545 -9.25 36.94 8.74
N ASP A 546 -9.91 36.52 9.83
CA ASP A 546 -9.26 35.90 10.99
C ASP A 546 -9.45 34.37 11.07
N GLY A 547 -9.81 33.72 9.95
CA GLY A 547 -10.01 32.26 9.90
C GLY A 547 -11.26 31.85 9.14
N VAL A 548 -12.17 31.12 9.80
CA VAL A 548 -13.43 30.66 9.21
C VAL A 548 -14.63 31.26 9.94
N ALA A 549 -15.71 31.52 9.21
CA ALA A 549 -16.92 32.10 9.78
C ALA A 549 -17.38 31.34 11.05
N PRO A 550 -17.62 32.03 12.18
CA PRO A 550 -18.09 31.40 13.42
C PRO A 550 -19.44 30.69 13.24
N VAL A 551 -19.64 29.60 14.00
CA VAL A 551 -20.88 28.82 14.02
C VAL A 551 -21.14 28.27 15.41
N THR A 552 -22.41 28.05 15.74
CA THR A 552 -22.81 27.36 16.97
C THR A 552 -23.33 25.98 16.62
N ALA A 553 -22.86 24.95 17.33
CA ALA A 553 -23.41 23.61 17.27
C ALA A 553 -24.27 23.35 18.52
N VAL A 554 -25.52 22.94 18.31
CA VAL A 554 -26.43 22.49 19.36
C VAL A 554 -26.46 20.97 19.33
N ILE A 555 -26.19 20.35 20.48
CA ILE A 555 -26.10 18.91 20.65
C ILE A 555 -27.26 18.46 21.52
N GLU A 556 -28.14 17.65 20.95
CA GLU A 556 -29.30 17.12 21.66
C GLU A 556 -29.07 15.61 21.88
N PRO A 557 -28.81 15.18 23.13
CA PRO A 557 -28.76 13.77 23.43
C PRO A 557 -30.18 13.17 23.42
N GLY A 558 -30.31 11.95 22.92
CA GLY A 558 -31.52 11.14 23.13
C GLY A 558 -31.75 10.82 24.62
N GLU A 559 -32.93 10.31 24.96
CA GLU A 559 -33.37 10.12 26.36
C GLU A 559 -32.37 9.35 27.25
N GLU A 560 -31.67 8.38 26.67
CA GLU A 560 -30.74 7.47 27.38
C GLU A 560 -29.26 7.91 27.27
N LEU A 561 -28.99 9.03 26.59
CA LEU A 561 -27.63 9.58 26.43
C LEU A 561 -27.43 10.81 27.32
N ARG A 562 -26.18 11.01 27.77
CA ARG A 562 -25.74 12.23 28.46
C ARG A 562 -24.54 12.80 27.74
N VAL A 563 -24.50 14.12 27.57
CA VAL A 563 -23.37 14.85 27.01
C VAL A 563 -22.83 15.83 28.03
N ASP A 564 -21.52 16.03 28.02
CA ASP A 564 -20.84 17.04 28.84
C ASP A 564 -21.16 18.47 28.40
N THR A 565 -21.37 18.66 27.10
CA THR A 565 -21.63 19.96 26.47
C THR A 565 -22.82 19.88 25.52
N ARG A 566 -23.84 20.73 25.73
CA ARG A 566 -25.03 20.82 24.86
C ARG A 566 -24.94 21.90 23.78
N GLU A 567 -24.05 22.86 23.96
CA GLU A 567 -23.83 23.94 23.00
C GLU A 567 -22.33 24.22 22.87
N ILE A 568 -21.83 24.22 21.64
CA ILE A 568 -20.45 24.55 21.32
C ILE A 568 -20.42 25.79 20.45
N GLN A 569 -19.67 26.80 20.89
CA GLN A 569 -19.35 27.96 20.07
C GLN A 569 -18.01 27.72 19.38
N PHE A 570 -18.05 27.64 18.05
CA PHE A 570 -16.84 27.60 17.23
C PHE A 570 -16.46 29.02 16.86
N ALA A 571 -15.42 29.55 17.51
CA ALA A 571 -14.84 30.83 17.16
C ALA A 571 -14.20 30.79 15.76
N ALA A 572 -13.75 31.94 15.27
CA ALA A 572 -13.05 32.02 13.99
C ALA A 572 -11.88 31.03 13.90
N ARG A 573 -11.21 30.81 15.05
CA ARG A 573 -10.04 29.95 15.30
C ARG A 573 -10.29 28.50 15.76
N ASP A 574 -11.55 28.05 15.81
CA ASP A 574 -11.89 26.69 16.24
C ASP A 574 -12.41 25.87 15.05
N VAL A 575 -11.69 24.84 14.57
CA VAL A 575 -12.16 23.96 13.46
C VAL A 575 -12.97 22.77 13.97
N GLU A 576 -12.58 22.21 15.11
CA GLU A 576 -13.18 21.04 15.72
C GLU A 576 -13.17 21.16 17.24
N ARG A 577 -14.08 20.44 17.88
CA ARG A 577 -14.17 20.32 19.34
C ARG A 577 -14.56 18.89 19.69
N ALA A 578 -13.93 18.34 20.72
CA ALA A 578 -14.32 17.05 21.26
C ALA A 578 -15.48 17.22 22.24
N ILE A 579 -16.36 16.22 22.28
CA ILE A 579 -17.42 16.07 23.28
C ILE A 579 -17.35 14.69 23.91
N SER A 580 -17.73 14.60 25.19
CA SER A 580 -17.84 13.33 25.88
C SER A 580 -19.30 12.93 26.02
N ILE A 581 -19.62 11.76 25.48
CA ILE A 581 -20.96 11.17 25.51
C ILE A 581 -20.94 9.96 26.43
N HIS A 582 -21.99 9.82 27.23
CA HIS A 582 -22.14 8.73 28.17
C HIS A 582 -23.49 8.05 28.00
N SER A 583 -23.49 6.73 28.16
CA SER A 583 -24.68 5.88 28.25
C SER A 583 -24.44 4.88 29.39
N ALA A 584 -25.25 4.95 30.45
CA ALA A 584 -24.98 4.25 31.71
C ALA A 584 -23.52 4.48 32.21
N ASP A 585 -22.72 3.41 32.34
CA ASP A 585 -21.31 3.46 32.79
C ASP A 585 -20.31 3.62 31.63
N LEU A 586 -20.77 3.67 30.39
CA LEU A 586 -19.93 3.74 29.20
C LEU A 586 -19.76 5.20 28.77
N GLY A 587 -18.51 5.64 28.65
CA GLY A 587 -18.14 6.93 28.10
C GLY A 587 -17.38 6.79 26.78
N CYS A 588 -17.69 7.64 25.80
CA CYS A 588 -16.92 7.76 24.57
C CYS A 588 -16.68 9.24 24.24
N ARG A 589 -15.65 9.50 23.44
CA ARG A 589 -15.34 10.84 22.94
C ARG A 589 -15.63 10.91 21.45
N LEU A 590 -16.42 11.92 21.06
CA LEU A 590 -16.68 12.24 19.66
C LEU A 590 -16.02 13.56 19.30
N VAL A 591 -15.72 13.74 18.02
CA VAL A 591 -15.18 14.98 17.46
C VAL A 591 -16.25 15.60 16.59
N VAL A 592 -16.66 16.82 16.93
CA VAL A 592 -17.58 17.65 16.14
C VAL A 592 -16.74 18.65 15.34
N ARG A 593 -16.82 18.54 14.02
CA ARG A 593 -16.10 19.35 13.03
C ARG A 593 -17.12 19.91 12.02
N PRO A 594 -17.62 21.14 12.23
CA PRO A 594 -18.59 21.75 11.34
C PRO A 594 -18.08 21.82 9.88
N PRO A 595 -18.93 21.57 8.87
CA PRO A 595 -18.56 21.69 7.47
C PRO A 595 -18.03 23.09 7.13
N ARG A 596 -16.99 23.15 6.29
CA ARG A 596 -16.33 24.39 5.90
C ARG A 596 -15.86 24.37 4.45
N VAL A 597 -15.83 25.55 3.84
CA VAL A 597 -15.20 25.75 2.54
C VAL A 597 -13.68 25.73 2.72
N GLU A 598 -13.01 24.95 1.89
CA GLU A 598 -11.56 24.83 1.89
C GLU A 598 -11.02 25.12 0.49
N VAL A 599 -9.81 25.65 0.40
CA VAL A 599 -9.12 25.98 -0.84
C VAL A 599 -7.80 25.22 -0.92
N ARG A 600 -7.38 24.88 -2.13
CA ARG A 600 -6.14 24.18 -2.39
C ARG A 600 -5.49 24.74 -3.65
N TYR A 601 -4.18 24.96 -3.57
CA TYR A 601 -3.33 25.36 -4.69
C TYR A 601 -2.18 24.35 -4.82
N SER A 602 -2.12 23.62 -5.93
CA SER A 602 -1.13 22.56 -6.14
C SER A 602 -0.65 22.50 -7.58
N MET A 603 0.48 21.82 -7.82
CA MET A 603 0.79 21.33 -9.17
C MET A 603 -0.32 20.39 -9.63
N ALA A 604 -0.59 20.29 -10.94
CA ALA A 604 -1.61 19.38 -11.47
C ALA A 604 -1.37 17.91 -11.03
N ALA A 605 -0.10 17.51 -10.94
CA ALA A 605 0.33 16.20 -10.43
C ALA A 605 0.86 16.24 -8.97
N GLY A 606 0.75 17.37 -8.27
CA GLY A 606 1.30 17.55 -6.92
C GLY A 606 0.26 17.45 -5.82
N HIS A 607 0.72 17.23 -4.60
CA HIS A 607 -0.09 17.28 -3.39
C HIS A 607 0.08 18.63 -2.71
N ALA A 608 -1.04 19.24 -2.29
CA ALA A 608 -1.03 20.36 -1.36
C ALA A 608 -2.15 20.15 -0.33
N PRO A 609 -1.95 20.55 0.94
CA PRO A 609 -2.99 20.47 1.95
C PRO A 609 -4.16 21.40 1.60
N TRP A 610 -5.36 21.04 2.07
CA TRP A 610 -6.49 21.96 2.07
C TRP A 610 -6.29 23.03 3.12
N ARG A 611 -6.65 24.26 2.76
CA ARG A 611 -6.51 25.44 3.59
C ARG A 611 -7.83 26.15 3.73
N THR A 612 -7.94 26.97 4.75
CA THR A 612 -9.08 27.89 4.92
C THR A 612 -8.66 29.36 4.78
N SER A 613 -7.36 29.62 4.62
CA SER A 613 -6.82 30.94 4.32
C SER A 613 -6.79 31.21 2.82
N VAL A 614 -6.76 32.50 2.46
CA VAL A 614 -6.58 32.92 1.06
C VAL A 614 -5.15 32.62 0.62
N GLU A 615 -4.97 32.05 -0.57
CA GLU A 615 -3.62 31.78 -1.11
C GLU A 615 -3.00 33.07 -1.70
N HIS A 616 -1.77 33.39 -1.35
CA HIS A 616 -1.04 34.51 -1.97
C HIS A 616 -0.09 33.96 -3.03
N VAL A 617 -0.31 34.31 -4.30
CA VAL A 617 0.40 33.70 -5.44
C VAL A 617 1.12 34.76 -6.28
N ASP A 618 2.41 34.57 -6.54
CA ASP A 618 3.13 35.37 -7.52
C ASP A 618 2.62 35.02 -8.93
N PRO A 619 2.19 36.00 -9.75
CA PRO A 619 1.76 35.75 -11.13
C PRO A 619 2.74 34.91 -11.97
N LYS A 620 4.05 34.92 -11.67
CA LYS A 620 5.06 34.11 -12.37
C LYS A 620 4.92 32.61 -12.11
N GLU A 621 4.39 32.20 -10.96
CA GLU A 621 4.21 30.79 -10.60
C GLU A 621 3.07 30.11 -11.39
N LEU A 622 2.17 30.90 -11.95
CA LEU A 622 1.04 30.40 -12.73
C LEU A 622 1.45 29.71 -14.04
N ALA A 623 2.69 29.92 -14.51
CA ALA A 623 3.26 29.28 -15.69
C ALA A 623 3.49 27.77 -15.52
N GLU A 624 3.48 27.24 -14.30
CA GLU A 624 3.92 25.87 -14.00
C GLU A 624 2.84 24.76 -14.10
N ASN A 625 1.73 24.96 -14.82
CA ASN A 625 0.58 24.03 -14.88
C ASN A 625 0.10 23.57 -13.49
N ARG A 626 -0.49 24.52 -12.76
CA ARG A 626 -1.02 24.31 -11.42
C ARG A 626 -2.55 24.28 -11.44
N VAL A 627 -3.15 23.86 -10.33
CA VAL A 627 -4.60 23.74 -10.16
C VAL A 627 -5.01 24.50 -8.90
N PHE A 628 -6.01 25.37 -9.04
CA PHE A 628 -6.77 25.90 -7.91
C PHE A 628 -8.00 25.03 -7.72
N ALA A 629 -8.26 24.59 -6.49
CA ALA A 629 -9.44 23.83 -6.14
C ALA A 629 -10.12 24.47 -4.93
N VAL A 630 -11.45 24.51 -4.93
CA VAL A 630 -12.27 24.89 -3.78
C VAL A 630 -13.20 23.73 -3.45
N ARG A 631 -13.19 23.29 -2.19
CA ARG A 631 -14.09 22.30 -1.63
C ARG A 631 -15.26 23.02 -0.99
N VAL A 632 -16.47 22.69 -1.44
CA VAL A 632 -17.71 23.25 -0.92
C VAL A 632 -18.60 22.10 -0.45
N PRO A 633 -18.70 21.85 0.87
CA PRO A 633 -19.57 20.81 1.40
C PRO A 633 -21.05 21.05 1.04
N GLY A 634 -21.79 19.98 0.80
CA GLY A 634 -23.22 20.03 0.45
C GLY A 634 -23.49 20.29 -1.04
N HIS A 635 -24.76 20.32 -1.42
CA HIS A 635 -25.17 20.63 -2.80
C HIS A 635 -25.19 22.15 -3.01
N ALA A 636 -24.16 22.70 -3.66
CA ALA A 636 -24.06 24.11 -3.98
C ALA A 636 -23.59 24.31 -5.43
N GLU A 637 -24.11 25.35 -6.10
CA GLU A 637 -23.57 25.79 -7.39
C GLU A 637 -22.38 26.70 -7.16
N VAL A 638 -21.27 26.47 -7.89
CA VAL A 638 -20.03 27.22 -7.73
C VAL A 638 -19.55 27.74 -9.08
N ARG A 639 -19.28 29.04 -9.15
CA ARG A 639 -18.56 29.68 -10.27
C ARG A 639 -17.26 30.29 -9.76
N ILE A 640 -16.21 30.26 -10.56
CA ILE A 640 -14.93 30.89 -10.20
C ILE A 640 -14.73 32.13 -11.06
N VAL A 641 -14.43 33.26 -10.42
CA VAL A 641 -14.24 34.55 -11.08
C VAL A 641 -12.91 35.18 -10.69
N VAL A 642 -12.27 35.85 -11.65
CA VAL A 642 -11.11 36.72 -11.40
C VAL A 642 -11.63 38.15 -11.24
N LEU A 643 -11.39 38.78 -10.09
CA LEU A 643 -11.76 40.15 -9.78
C LEU A 643 -10.53 41.07 -9.82
N SER A 644 -10.66 42.26 -10.40
CA SER A 644 -9.64 43.30 -10.28
C SER A 644 -9.51 43.83 -8.86
N SER A 645 -8.46 44.60 -8.57
CA SER A 645 -8.31 45.34 -7.31
C SER A 645 -9.48 46.28 -6.98
N ARG A 646 -10.32 46.64 -7.98
CA ARG A 646 -11.54 47.44 -7.80
C ARG A 646 -12.82 46.60 -7.65
N GLY A 647 -12.70 45.27 -7.56
CA GLY A 647 -13.83 44.34 -7.39
C GLY A 647 -14.64 44.06 -8.66
N VAL A 648 -14.15 44.47 -9.83
CA VAL A 648 -14.82 44.22 -11.13
C VAL A 648 -14.42 42.85 -11.66
N VAL A 649 -15.39 42.05 -12.13
CA VAL A 649 -15.15 40.75 -12.76
C VAL A 649 -14.41 40.95 -14.09
N ILE A 650 -13.20 40.38 -14.19
CA ILE A 650 -12.36 40.40 -15.39
C ILE A 650 -12.61 39.13 -16.23
N LYS A 651 -12.74 37.98 -15.57
CA LYS A 651 -12.97 36.69 -16.22
C LYS A 651 -13.81 35.78 -15.32
N THR A 652 -14.71 35.02 -15.93
CA THR A 652 -15.46 33.92 -15.29
C THR A 652 -14.98 32.60 -15.88
N VAL A 653 -14.84 31.58 -15.02
CA VAL A 653 -14.41 30.23 -15.37
C VAL A 653 -15.38 29.23 -14.75
N ASP A 654 -15.88 28.31 -15.56
CA ASP A 654 -16.67 27.19 -15.10
C ASP A 654 -15.73 26.09 -14.59
N PRO A 655 -15.80 25.73 -13.30
CA PRO A 655 -14.87 24.76 -12.73
C PRO A 655 -15.18 23.33 -13.19
N THR A 656 -14.14 22.51 -13.29
CA THR A 656 -14.30 21.05 -13.35
C THR A 656 -14.75 20.55 -11.98
N VAL A 657 -15.84 19.79 -11.93
CA VAL A 657 -16.48 19.32 -10.70
C VAL A 657 -16.18 17.84 -10.47
N SER A 658 -15.72 17.49 -9.27
CA SER A 658 -15.58 16.11 -8.80
C SER A 658 -16.04 16.03 -7.34
N GLY A 659 -17.21 15.42 -7.11
CA GLY A 659 -17.86 15.43 -5.80
C GLY A 659 -18.12 16.86 -5.30
N PHE A 660 -17.56 17.20 -4.14
CA PHE A 660 -17.64 18.53 -3.52
C PHE A 660 -16.51 19.48 -3.92
N VAL A 661 -15.64 19.08 -4.87
CA VAL A 661 -14.48 19.86 -5.28
C VAL A 661 -14.69 20.47 -6.66
N HIS A 662 -14.45 21.78 -6.73
CA HIS A 662 -14.53 22.59 -7.93
C HIS A 662 -13.12 23.10 -8.25
N SER A 663 -12.58 22.75 -9.42
CA SER A 663 -11.18 23.03 -9.77
C SER A 663 -11.02 23.70 -11.13
N ILE A 664 -9.98 24.53 -11.24
CA ILE A 664 -9.58 25.18 -12.50
C ILE A 664 -8.06 25.09 -12.69
N SER A 665 -7.61 25.03 -13.94
CA SER A 665 -6.18 25.11 -14.25
C SER A 665 -5.71 26.55 -14.19
N THR A 666 -4.49 26.79 -13.68
CA THR A 666 -3.86 28.12 -13.76
C THR A 666 -3.68 28.59 -15.19
N ARG A 667 -3.60 27.68 -16.17
CA ARG A 667 -3.52 28.00 -17.61
C ARG A 667 -4.69 28.85 -18.08
N GLU A 668 -5.88 28.60 -17.55
CA GLU A 668 -7.10 29.31 -17.96
C GLU A 668 -7.07 30.78 -17.54
N ILE A 669 -6.36 31.12 -16.46
CA ILE A 669 -6.34 32.47 -15.90
C ILE A 669 -4.98 33.17 -16.02
N HIS A 670 -3.91 32.46 -16.40
CA HIS A 670 -2.53 32.94 -16.41
C HIS A 670 -2.37 34.27 -17.15
N ASP A 671 -2.80 34.36 -18.41
CA ASP A 671 -2.63 35.58 -19.21
C ASP A 671 -3.44 36.76 -18.68
N VAL A 672 -4.62 36.49 -18.12
CA VAL A 672 -5.50 37.51 -17.52
C VAL A 672 -4.87 38.07 -16.25
N VAL A 673 -4.37 37.19 -15.37
CA VAL A 673 -3.70 37.59 -14.11
C VAL A 673 -2.40 38.34 -14.41
N LYS A 674 -1.59 37.84 -15.35
CA LYS A 674 -0.34 38.48 -15.76
C LYS A 674 -0.55 39.91 -16.28
N ASN A 675 -1.61 40.15 -17.04
CA ASN A 675 -1.94 41.48 -17.56
C ASN A 675 -2.59 42.40 -16.53
N ALA A 676 -3.39 41.85 -15.61
CA ALA A 676 -4.08 42.62 -14.58
C ALA A 676 -3.16 43.07 -13.43
N GLY A 677 -2.11 42.30 -13.12
CA GLY A 677 -1.27 42.54 -11.95
C GLY A 677 -2.01 42.16 -10.66
N ASP A 678 -2.27 43.14 -9.79
CA ASP A 678 -2.95 42.93 -8.52
C ASP A 678 -4.45 42.60 -8.72
N CYS A 679 -4.81 41.35 -8.45
CA CYS A 679 -6.17 40.84 -8.60
C CYS A 679 -6.45 39.67 -7.66
N SER A 680 -7.69 39.18 -7.62
CA SER A 680 -8.08 38.08 -6.75
C SER A 680 -8.92 37.04 -7.49
N LEU A 681 -8.76 35.77 -7.12
CA LEU A 681 -9.58 34.66 -7.55
C LEU A 681 -10.66 34.41 -6.49
N VAL A 682 -11.93 34.36 -6.89
CA VAL A 682 -13.09 34.26 -5.98
C VAL A 682 -14.04 33.16 -6.43
N ALA A 683 -14.47 32.30 -5.51
CA ALA A 683 -15.59 31.38 -5.68
C ALA A 683 -16.89 32.09 -5.32
N GLN A 684 -17.85 32.12 -6.25
CA GLN A 684 -19.24 32.51 -6.02
C GLN A 684 -20.05 31.24 -5.80
N ILE A 685 -20.51 31.03 -4.55
CA ILE A 685 -21.20 29.82 -4.10
C ILE A 685 -22.67 30.16 -3.87
N VAL A 686 -23.59 29.43 -4.50
CA VAL A 686 -25.03 29.55 -4.26
C VAL A 686 -25.50 28.33 -3.48
N HIS A 687 -25.90 28.52 -2.22
CA HIS A 687 -26.40 27.46 -1.35
C HIS A 687 -27.72 27.88 -0.70
N GLN A 688 -28.78 27.08 -0.86
CA GLN A 688 -30.13 27.38 -0.33
C GLN A 688 -30.59 28.83 -0.65
N SER A 689 -30.38 29.25 -1.91
CA SER A 689 -30.74 30.59 -2.41
C SER A 689 -29.97 31.78 -1.79
N ARG A 690 -28.85 31.55 -1.08
CA ARG A 690 -27.92 32.61 -0.63
C ARG A 690 -26.61 32.55 -1.42
N GLU A 691 -26.15 33.71 -1.90
CA GLU A 691 -24.83 33.86 -2.54
C GLU A 691 -23.76 34.13 -1.47
N ILE A 692 -22.69 33.32 -1.49
CA ILE A 692 -21.52 33.45 -0.62
C ILE A 692 -20.31 33.66 -1.52
N ARG A 693 -19.52 34.70 -1.26
CA ARG A 693 -18.26 34.95 -1.98
C ARG A 693 -17.08 34.56 -1.12
N VAL A 694 -16.25 33.67 -1.64
CA VAL A 694 -15.05 33.16 -0.96
C VAL A 694 -13.83 33.48 -1.81
N THR A 695 -12.91 34.28 -1.28
CA THR A 695 -11.63 34.51 -1.96
C THR A 695 -10.78 33.25 -1.89
N ILE A 696 -10.41 32.72 -3.06
CA ILE A 696 -9.54 31.54 -3.22
C ILE A 696 -8.07 31.97 -3.16
N ALA A 697 -7.72 33.00 -3.92
CA ALA A 697 -6.34 33.49 -4.01
C ALA A 697 -6.27 35.00 -4.24
N ARG A 698 -5.14 35.60 -3.84
CA ARG A 698 -4.72 36.97 -4.18
C ARG A 698 -3.43 36.91 -4.98
N PHE A 699 -3.43 37.56 -6.13
CA PHE A 699 -2.28 37.66 -7.00
C PHE A 699 -1.57 38.99 -6.75
N ARG A 700 -0.28 38.94 -6.37
CA ARG A 700 0.59 40.11 -6.17
C ARG A 700 2.04 39.74 -6.44
N ALA A 701 2.90 40.69 -6.81
CA ALA A 701 4.34 40.43 -6.93
C ALA A 701 4.95 40.08 -5.54
N ALA A 702 5.65 38.94 -5.43
CA ALA A 702 6.09 38.43 -4.14
C ALA A 702 7.38 39.10 -3.64
N ARG A 703 7.26 39.94 -2.61
CA ARG A 703 8.33 40.23 -1.64
C ARG A 703 7.73 40.19 -0.23
N LEU A 704 8.06 39.14 0.53
CA LEU A 704 7.62 39.00 1.94
C LEU A 704 8.47 39.84 2.89
N PHE A 705 9.74 40.02 2.54
CA PHE A 705 10.76 40.82 3.23
C PHE A 705 11.85 41.19 2.22
N ASP A 706 12.67 42.20 2.55
CA ASP A 706 13.82 42.61 1.74
C ASP A 706 15.14 41.97 2.22
N ARG A 707 15.35 41.85 3.55
CA ARG A 707 16.56 41.25 4.15
C ARG A 707 16.26 40.60 5.51
N ILE A 708 17.09 39.65 5.94
CA ILE A 708 17.09 39.05 7.28
C ILE A 708 18.50 39.16 7.86
N ASP A 709 18.60 39.66 9.09
CA ASP A 709 19.84 39.76 9.84
C ASP A 709 19.71 39.14 11.25
N LEU A 710 20.82 38.68 11.82
CA LEU A 710 20.88 38.25 13.21
C LEU A 710 21.33 39.42 14.09
N VAL A 711 20.46 39.89 14.99
CA VAL A 711 20.75 40.96 15.95
C VAL A 711 20.62 40.39 17.36
N GLY A 712 21.77 40.21 18.03
CA GLY A 712 21.82 39.52 19.32
C GLY A 712 21.37 38.07 19.19
N GLU A 713 20.25 37.72 19.83
CA GLU A 713 19.66 36.37 19.84
C GLU A 713 18.37 36.29 19.00
N SER A 714 18.10 37.29 18.15
CA SER A 714 16.88 37.35 17.34
C SER A 714 17.17 37.57 15.85
N LEU A 715 16.44 36.86 15.00
CA LEU A 715 16.36 37.13 13.57
C LEU A 715 15.45 38.35 13.37
N VAL A 716 15.96 39.39 12.70
CA VAL A 716 15.24 40.63 12.40
C VAL A 716 15.05 40.74 10.89
N LEU A 717 13.83 41.01 10.46
CA LEU A 717 13.43 41.12 9.06
C LEU A 717 13.22 42.60 8.69
N ASP A 718 13.84 43.05 7.60
CA ASP A 718 13.65 44.38 7.02
C ASP A 718 12.62 44.32 5.90
N GLY A 719 11.75 45.35 5.79
CA GLY A 719 10.78 45.48 4.68
C GLY A 719 9.66 44.43 4.70
N VAL A 720 9.20 44.03 5.89
CA VAL A 720 8.16 43.03 6.08
C VAL A 720 6.83 43.48 5.45
N ALA A 721 6.19 42.60 4.68
CA ALA A 721 4.86 42.85 4.12
C ALA A 721 3.82 43.05 5.24
N GLU A 722 3.10 44.18 5.23
CA GLU A 722 2.12 44.52 6.27
C GLU A 722 0.93 43.53 6.30
N GLY A 723 0.51 43.13 7.52
CA GLY A 723 -0.71 42.36 7.77
C GLY A 723 -0.61 40.84 7.60
N GLU A 724 0.59 40.28 7.49
CA GLU A 724 0.83 38.85 7.27
C GLU A 724 1.32 38.13 8.55
N ASP A 725 0.80 36.94 8.83
CA ASP A 725 1.37 36.03 9.84
C ASP A 725 2.56 35.28 9.21
N LEU A 726 3.79 35.60 9.66
CA LEU A 726 5.01 35.03 9.12
C LEU A 726 5.65 34.01 10.09
N ALA A 727 6.27 32.99 9.52
CA ALA A 727 7.13 32.07 10.24
C ALA A 727 8.37 31.72 9.42
N ALA A 728 9.36 31.15 10.09
CA ALA A 728 10.62 30.75 9.49
C ALA A 728 10.96 29.30 9.85
N PHE A 729 11.45 28.56 8.86
CA PHE A 729 12.21 27.34 9.09
C PHE A 729 13.70 27.67 9.15
N VAL A 730 14.36 27.17 10.19
CA VAL A 730 15.79 27.41 10.44
C VAL A 730 16.53 26.08 10.50
N TRP A 731 17.47 25.89 9.58
CA TRP A 731 18.42 24.76 9.60
C TRP A 731 19.80 25.23 10.05
N ALA A 732 20.54 24.36 10.74
CA ALA A 732 21.94 24.60 11.07
C ALA A 732 22.86 23.93 10.04
N GLU A 733 23.76 24.70 9.40
CA GLU A 733 24.74 24.14 8.44
C GLU A 733 25.72 23.18 9.12
N THR A 734 25.97 23.38 10.41
CA THR A 734 26.89 22.55 11.20
C THR A 734 26.25 21.26 11.70
N ALA A 735 24.93 21.05 11.54
CA ALA A 735 24.25 19.82 11.90
C ALA A 735 23.15 19.43 10.88
N PRO A 736 23.51 19.09 9.63
CA PRO A 736 22.57 18.83 8.55
C PRO A 736 21.71 17.56 8.73
N TRP A 737 22.00 16.73 9.74
CA TRP A 737 21.16 15.59 10.14
C TRP A 737 19.99 15.99 11.04
N ARG A 738 19.96 17.22 11.58
CA ARG A 738 18.85 17.71 12.40
C ARG A 738 17.71 18.27 11.52
N PRO A 739 16.45 18.08 11.93
CA PRO A 739 15.32 18.73 11.27
C PRO A 739 15.36 20.25 11.45
N ALA A 740 14.58 20.97 10.64
CA ALA A 740 14.44 22.42 10.78
C ALA A 740 13.71 22.79 12.07
N GLU A 741 14.16 23.85 12.74
CA GLU A 741 13.43 24.49 13.82
C GLU A 741 12.38 25.46 13.22
N LYS A 742 11.13 25.37 13.66
CA LYS A 742 10.05 26.29 13.26
C LYS A 742 9.98 27.46 14.22
N LEU A 743 10.11 28.69 13.73
CA LEU A 743 10.03 29.92 14.52
C LEU A 743 8.88 30.81 14.03
N SER A 744 8.04 31.28 14.96
CA SER A 744 7.04 32.31 14.65
C SER A 744 7.67 33.69 14.63
N ILE A 745 7.39 34.49 13.60
CA ILE A 745 7.84 35.88 13.49
C ILE A 745 6.74 36.77 14.04
N ARG A 746 7.05 37.59 15.04
CA ARG A 746 6.12 38.58 15.63
C ARG A 746 6.55 39.98 15.22
N GLY A 747 5.69 40.68 14.48
CA GLY A 747 6.03 41.97 13.88
C GLY A 747 7.11 41.79 12.81
N ALA A 748 8.37 42.01 13.19
CA ALA A 748 9.52 41.88 12.30
C ALA A 748 10.68 41.08 12.93
N ALA A 749 10.44 40.34 14.02
CA ALA A 749 11.49 39.59 14.71
C ALA A 749 11.05 38.18 15.16
N ALA A 750 12.01 37.26 15.20
CA ALA A 750 11.86 35.92 15.77
C ALA A 750 13.05 35.59 16.69
N THR A 751 12.78 35.12 17.91
CA THR A 751 13.83 34.75 18.87
C THR A 751 14.37 33.36 18.56
N LEU A 752 15.70 33.22 18.54
CA LEU A 752 16.34 31.92 18.35
C LEU A 752 16.28 31.07 19.62
N PRO A 753 15.99 29.76 19.51
CA PRO A 753 16.14 28.82 20.62
C PRO A 753 17.61 28.76 21.09
N PRO A 754 17.88 28.52 22.39
CA PRO A 754 19.24 28.44 22.93
C PRO A 754 20.17 27.48 22.18
N ALA A 755 19.61 26.39 21.65
CA ALA A 755 20.36 25.39 20.89
C ALA A 755 20.91 25.90 19.55
N LEU A 756 20.34 26.96 18.97
CA LEU A 756 20.78 27.55 17.70
C LEU A 756 21.71 28.75 17.89
N ILE A 757 21.83 29.28 19.12
CA ILE A 757 22.68 30.43 19.43
C ILE A 757 24.15 29.98 19.44
N LYS A 758 25.02 30.70 18.71
CA LYS A 758 26.42 30.30 18.48
C LYS A 758 26.53 28.90 17.85
N GLY A 759 25.52 28.50 17.08
CA GLY A 759 25.45 27.21 16.41
C GLY A 759 26.16 27.17 15.04
N GLY A 760 26.87 28.23 14.65
CA GLY A 760 27.39 28.38 13.29
C GLY A 760 26.34 28.86 12.29
N PRO A 761 26.70 29.00 10.99
CA PRO A 761 25.81 29.53 9.97
C PRO A 761 24.44 28.82 9.92
N LEU A 762 23.38 29.62 9.79
CA LEU A 762 22.00 29.18 9.70
C LEU A 762 21.44 29.41 8.30
N LEU A 763 20.58 28.50 7.88
CA LEU A 763 19.82 28.59 6.65
C LEU A 763 18.36 28.88 7.02
N VAL A 764 17.81 29.98 6.51
CA VAL A 764 16.48 30.48 6.87
C VAL A 764 15.58 30.56 5.65
N THR A 765 14.42 29.92 5.73
CA THR A 765 13.34 30.09 4.75
C THR A 765 12.11 30.66 5.46
N VAL A 766 11.70 31.86 5.06
CA VAL A 766 10.49 32.52 5.57
C VAL A 766 9.30 32.11 4.71
N TYR A 767 8.19 31.86 5.37
CA TYR A 767 6.94 31.47 4.75
C TYR A 767 5.75 32.10 5.51
N LEU A 768 4.59 32.13 4.87
CA LEU A 768 3.33 32.55 5.51
C LEU A 768 2.86 31.43 6.44
N ASP A 769 2.81 31.71 7.74
CA ASP A 769 2.32 30.76 8.74
C ASP A 769 0.80 30.70 8.68
N ASP A 770 0.26 29.52 8.46
CA ASP A 770 -1.18 29.28 8.51
C ASP A 770 -1.53 28.76 9.91
N PRO A 771 -2.39 29.45 10.70
CA PRO A 771 -2.83 28.96 12.01
C PRO A 771 -3.56 27.62 11.94
N TRP A 772 -3.97 27.18 10.75
CA TRP A 772 -4.89 26.06 10.51
C TRP A 772 -4.25 24.86 9.86
N ALA A 773 -3.07 25.05 9.29
CA ALA A 773 -2.32 24.00 8.65
C ALA A 773 -0.89 24.03 9.19
N SER A 774 -0.48 22.94 9.83
CA SER A 774 0.93 22.76 10.17
C SER A 774 1.72 22.66 8.86
N VAL A 775 2.45 23.71 8.52
CA VAL A 775 3.42 23.65 7.43
C VAL A 775 4.57 22.77 7.91
N ALA A 776 4.68 21.57 7.37
CA ALA A 776 5.81 20.69 7.66
C ALA A 776 7.10 21.31 7.07
N PRO A 777 8.21 21.38 7.83
CA PRO A 777 9.47 21.81 7.28
C PRO A 777 9.89 20.87 6.16
N PRO A 778 10.38 21.38 5.02
CA PRO A 778 10.98 20.50 4.04
C PRO A 778 12.20 19.81 4.66
N ALA A 779 12.47 18.55 4.29
CA ALA A 779 13.61 17.80 4.80
C ALA A 779 14.95 18.53 4.58
N ARG A 780 14.98 19.44 3.59
CA ARG A 780 16.12 20.29 3.25
C ARG A 780 15.65 21.69 2.85
N PRO A 781 16.50 22.71 3.06
CA PRO A 781 16.21 24.05 2.56
C PRO A 781 16.02 24.04 1.03
N LYS A 782 15.06 24.82 0.55
CA LYS A 782 14.80 25.01 -0.88
C LYS A 782 15.76 26.06 -1.47
N SER A 783 15.71 26.27 -2.78
CA SER A 783 16.53 27.28 -3.47
C SER A 783 16.32 28.72 -3.00
N ALA A 784 15.17 29.05 -2.41
CA ALA A 784 14.88 30.35 -1.79
C ALA A 784 15.25 30.35 -0.29
N VAL A 785 16.53 30.20 0.01
CA VAL A 785 17.06 30.18 1.38
C VAL A 785 18.01 31.36 1.60
N THR A 786 17.87 32.01 2.75
CA THR A 786 18.78 33.08 3.18
C THR A 786 19.78 32.52 4.17
N ARG A 787 21.06 32.72 3.91
CA ARG A 787 22.14 32.29 4.81
C ARG A 787 22.43 33.41 5.82
N VAL A 788 22.30 33.09 7.10
CA VAL A 788 22.56 33.99 8.22
C VAL A 788 23.82 33.51 8.95
N ASN A 789 24.89 34.30 8.91
CA ASN A 789 26.17 33.90 9.47
C ASN A 789 26.26 34.22 10.98
N GLN A 790 26.73 33.25 11.77
CA GLN A 790 27.09 33.42 13.18
C GLN A 790 28.26 32.49 13.53
N PRO A 791 29.03 32.76 14.61
CA PRO A 791 30.14 31.89 15.02
C PRO A 791 29.65 30.57 15.66
N GLY A 792 30.56 29.60 15.78
CA GLY A 792 30.37 28.35 16.54
C GLY A 792 29.78 27.18 15.74
N TRP A 793 29.26 26.18 16.44
CA TRP A 793 28.68 24.94 15.89
C TRP A 793 27.60 24.38 16.84
N ILE A 794 26.70 23.56 16.31
CA ILE A 794 25.67 22.89 17.12
C ILE A 794 26.31 21.85 18.04
N THR A 795 26.02 21.94 19.34
CA THR A 795 26.40 20.91 20.32
C THR A 795 25.40 19.76 20.30
N ASP A 796 25.90 18.53 20.25
CA ASP A 796 25.11 17.30 20.30
C ASP A 796 25.50 16.47 21.54
N SER A 797 24.56 15.72 22.10
CA SER A 797 24.83 14.77 23.19
C SER A 797 25.66 13.58 22.72
N ASP A 798 25.56 13.23 21.43
CA ASP A 798 26.44 12.24 20.80
C ASP A 798 27.81 12.87 20.51
N PRO A 799 28.90 12.36 21.12
CA PRO A 799 30.25 12.88 20.91
C PRO A 799 30.68 12.89 19.43
N THR A 800 30.28 11.87 18.66
CA THR A 800 30.69 11.75 17.24
C THR A 800 30.02 12.80 16.36
N ARG A 801 28.75 13.10 16.61
CA ARG A 801 28.00 14.17 15.93
C ARG A 801 28.53 15.55 16.32
N ASN A 802 28.90 15.74 17.58
CA ASN A 802 29.50 16.99 18.04
C ASN A 802 30.87 17.23 17.37
N GLU A 803 31.71 16.20 17.19
CA GLU A 803 32.95 16.32 16.42
C GLU A 803 32.71 16.63 14.95
N LEU A 804 31.74 15.97 14.32
CA LEU A 804 31.35 16.25 12.94
C LEU A 804 30.85 17.68 12.76
N ALA A 805 30.08 18.21 13.72
CA ALA A 805 29.58 19.58 13.68
C ALA A 805 30.72 20.61 13.72
N ARG A 806 31.76 20.35 14.52
CA ARG A 806 32.99 21.15 14.55
C ARG A 806 33.70 21.15 13.20
N LEU A 807 33.85 19.97 12.58
CA LEU A 807 34.46 19.85 11.26
C LEU A 807 33.68 20.61 10.18
N LEU A 808 32.35 20.53 10.19
CA LEU A 808 31.48 21.27 9.27
C LEU A 808 31.55 22.79 9.48
N ALA A 809 31.76 23.24 10.73
CA ALA A 809 32.03 24.66 11.02
C ALA A 809 33.41 25.12 10.53
N GLY A 810 34.27 24.20 10.10
CA GLY A 810 35.64 24.47 9.65
C GLY A 810 36.68 24.52 10.77
N GLU A 811 36.32 24.06 11.96
CA GLU A 811 37.26 23.95 13.07
C GLU A 811 38.24 22.77 12.84
N PRO A 812 39.53 22.93 13.20
CA PRO A 812 40.48 21.84 13.12
C PRO A 812 40.13 20.73 14.12
N GLY A 813 40.12 19.48 13.66
CA GLY A 813 39.81 18.32 14.49
C GLY A 813 40.14 16.99 13.80
N ALA A 814 40.08 15.91 14.58
CA ALA A 814 40.14 14.54 14.05
C ALA A 814 38.78 14.16 13.46
N PHE A 815 38.79 13.25 12.49
CA PHE A 815 37.57 12.71 11.91
C PHE A 815 37.00 11.60 12.82
N PRO A 816 35.70 11.60 13.15
CA PRO A 816 35.10 10.60 14.04
C PRO A 816 35.08 9.21 13.38
N GLU A 817 35.68 8.21 14.02
CA GLU A 817 35.82 6.86 13.43
C GLU A 817 34.49 6.08 13.36
N ASN A 818 33.63 6.22 14.38
CA ASN A 818 32.37 5.46 14.53
C ASN A 818 31.12 6.23 14.05
N LEU A 819 31.30 7.15 13.10
CA LEU A 819 30.20 7.96 12.59
C LEU A 819 29.18 7.10 11.82
N GLY A 820 27.90 7.24 12.16
CA GLY A 820 26.81 6.56 11.47
C GLY A 820 26.67 7.01 10.01
N PHE A 821 26.43 6.07 9.09
CA PHE A 821 26.36 6.37 7.65
C PHE A 821 25.20 7.30 7.26
N GLN A 822 24.10 7.31 8.02
CA GLN A 822 23.00 8.26 7.77
C GLN A 822 23.47 9.71 7.95
N ASP A 823 24.27 9.99 8.99
CA ASP A 823 24.84 11.31 9.25
C ASP A 823 25.89 11.69 8.19
N VAL A 824 26.68 10.71 7.72
CA VAL A 824 27.62 10.87 6.59
C VAL A 824 26.89 11.31 5.34
N TRP A 825 25.81 10.63 4.96
CA TRP A 825 25.03 10.96 3.76
C TRP A 825 24.34 12.31 3.89
N ALA A 826 23.74 12.63 5.04
CA ALA A 826 23.13 13.93 5.29
C ALA A 826 24.15 15.07 5.11
N SER A 827 25.36 14.88 5.63
CA SER A 827 26.46 15.85 5.55
C SER A 827 26.99 16.01 4.12
N LEU A 828 27.28 14.91 3.41
CA LEU A 828 27.74 14.97 2.02
C LEU A 828 26.72 15.64 1.09
N ALA A 829 25.45 15.38 1.36
CA ALA A 829 24.37 15.96 0.62
C ALA A 829 24.21 17.47 0.93
N HIS A 830 24.56 17.95 2.13
CA HIS A 830 24.63 19.40 2.42
C HIS A 830 25.84 20.05 1.72
N LEU A 831 26.98 19.36 1.71
CA LEU A 831 28.22 19.82 1.08
C LEU A 831 28.14 19.91 -0.46
N MET A 832 27.08 19.41 -1.11
CA MET A 832 26.92 19.55 -2.58
C MET A 832 26.91 21.02 -3.01
N ASP A 833 26.32 21.89 -2.18
CA ASP A 833 26.05 23.29 -2.52
C ASP A 833 27.10 24.25 -1.94
N LEU A 834 28.00 23.74 -1.09
CA LEU A 834 29.02 24.52 -0.40
C LEU A 834 30.33 24.56 -1.20
N HIS A 835 30.96 25.73 -1.19
CA HIS A 835 32.20 25.99 -1.91
C HIS A 835 33.28 26.44 -0.93
N GLY A 836 34.49 25.88 -1.02
CA GLY A 836 35.64 26.28 -0.19
C GLY A 836 36.56 25.13 0.22
N GLN A 837 37.78 25.45 0.65
CA GLN A 837 38.80 24.45 0.98
C GLN A 837 38.42 23.57 2.18
N SER A 838 37.78 24.13 3.20
CA SER A 838 37.32 23.38 4.38
C SER A 838 36.24 22.35 3.99
N ALA A 839 35.21 22.79 3.26
CA ALA A 839 34.15 21.90 2.76
C ALA A 839 34.71 20.77 1.89
N LEU A 840 35.65 21.06 0.99
CA LEU A 840 36.32 20.05 0.16
C LEU A 840 37.14 19.03 0.99
N ARG A 841 37.75 19.46 2.09
CA ARG A 841 38.47 18.55 2.99
C ARG A 841 37.49 17.59 3.67
N VAL A 842 36.41 18.12 4.25
CA VAL A 842 35.39 17.31 4.94
C VAL A 842 34.72 16.34 3.96
N ASP A 843 34.37 16.79 2.75
CA ASP A 843 33.79 15.95 1.70
C ASP A 843 34.69 14.75 1.33
N ARG A 844 36.01 14.97 1.23
CA ARG A 844 36.98 13.91 0.95
C ARG A 844 37.05 12.85 2.06
N GLU A 845 37.10 13.27 3.32
CA GLU A 845 37.17 12.35 4.46
C GLU A 845 35.88 11.52 4.59
N LEU A 846 34.71 12.18 4.47
CA LEU A 846 33.40 11.51 4.44
C LEU A 846 33.31 10.50 3.28
N THR A 847 33.77 10.88 2.09
CA THR A 847 33.79 9.99 0.92
C THR A 847 34.74 8.79 1.12
N ALA A 848 35.89 9.00 1.76
CA ALA A 848 36.83 7.93 2.06
C ALA A 848 36.23 6.89 3.03
N ARG A 849 35.46 7.33 4.03
CA ARG A 849 34.73 6.45 4.96
C ARG A 849 33.77 5.51 4.23
N LEU A 850 33.01 6.02 3.26
CA LEU A 850 32.07 5.23 2.46
C LEU A 850 32.77 4.15 1.62
N SER A 851 33.98 4.45 1.13
CA SER A 851 34.74 3.49 0.32
C SER A 851 35.28 2.30 1.11
N ARG A 852 35.40 2.41 2.45
CA ARG A 852 35.88 1.32 3.31
C ARG A 852 34.81 0.26 3.57
N GLU A 853 33.54 0.68 3.65
CA GLU A 853 32.40 -0.19 3.95
C GLU A 853 31.23 0.12 2.99
N PRO A 854 31.40 -0.19 1.69
CA PRO A 854 30.48 0.23 0.63
C PRO A 854 29.08 -0.37 0.74
N LEU A 855 28.95 -1.60 1.28
CA LEU A 855 27.65 -2.25 1.48
C LEU A 855 26.80 -1.50 2.51
N GLN A 856 27.32 -1.31 3.72
CA GLN A 856 26.63 -0.60 4.80
C GLN A 856 26.33 0.85 4.40
N ALA A 857 27.25 1.48 3.66
CA ALA A 857 27.03 2.80 3.06
C ALA A 857 25.83 2.79 2.10
N LEU A 858 25.70 1.78 1.23
CA LEU A 858 24.58 1.66 0.28
C LEU A 858 23.24 1.41 1.00
N GLU A 859 23.23 0.54 2.02
CA GLU A 859 22.03 0.27 2.84
C GLU A 859 21.56 1.54 3.57
N ALA A 860 22.49 2.26 4.20
CA ALA A 860 22.17 3.53 4.87
C ALA A 860 21.67 4.60 3.89
N LEU A 861 22.20 4.63 2.67
CA LEU A 861 21.72 5.52 1.61
C LEU A 861 20.28 5.19 1.21
N GLY A 862 19.97 3.90 1.05
CA GLY A 862 18.63 3.42 0.71
C GLY A 862 17.58 3.68 1.79
N ASN A 863 18.00 3.77 3.05
CA ASN A 863 17.16 4.10 4.20
C ASN A 863 17.16 5.60 4.55
N SER A 864 17.85 6.44 3.76
CA SER A 864 17.86 7.88 3.98
C SER A 864 16.56 8.53 3.46
N GLY A 865 16.13 9.63 4.08
CA GLY A 865 15.05 10.48 3.57
C GLY A 865 15.44 11.37 2.38
N LEU A 866 16.54 11.05 1.67
CA LEU A 866 17.03 11.88 0.57
C LEU A 866 16.17 11.70 -0.70
N PRO A 867 15.89 12.79 -1.45
CA PRO A 867 15.23 12.68 -2.75
C PRO A 867 16.03 11.78 -3.71
N ARG A 868 15.33 11.03 -4.57
CA ARG A 868 15.93 10.04 -5.49
C ARG A 868 17.05 10.62 -6.37
N GLY A 869 16.88 11.85 -6.87
CA GLY A 869 17.91 12.55 -7.66
C GLY A 869 19.21 12.78 -6.86
N ILE A 870 19.08 13.22 -5.61
CA ILE A 870 20.21 13.44 -4.70
C ILE A 870 20.86 12.12 -4.31
N LEU A 871 20.06 11.08 -4.03
CA LEU A 871 20.56 9.74 -3.76
C LEU A 871 21.43 9.23 -4.91
N ALA A 872 20.92 9.30 -6.14
CA ALA A 872 21.64 8.85 -7.32
C ALA A 872 22.91 9.70 -7.56
N ALA A 873 22.81 11.02 -7.43
CA ALA A 873 23.94 11.93 -7.55
C ALA A 873 25.06 11.59 -6.55
N LEU A 874 24.74 11.39 -5.28
CA LEU A 874 25.71 11.05 -4.24
C LEU A 874 26.36 9.68 -4.47
N ALA A 875 25.58 8.69 -4.91
CA ALA A 875 26.10 7.36 -5.23
C ALA A 875 27.18 7.44 -6.33
N ILE A 876 26.96 8.30 -7.34
CA ILE A 876 27.95 8.58 -8.39
C ILE A 876 29.13 9.40 -7.87
N ARG A 877 28.85 10.54 -7.22
CA ARG A 877 29.86 11.53 -6.80
C ARG A 877 30.90 10.95 -5.85
N THR A 878 30.43 10.20 -4.84
CA THR A 878 31.30 9.51 -3.88
C THR A 878 32.01 8.30 -4.49
N GLY A 879 31.43 7.78 -5.58
CA GLY A 879 31.93 6.62 -6.30
C GLY A 879 31.78 5.31 -5.54
N VAL A 880 30.87 5.23 -4.59
CA VAL A 880 30.47 3.98 -3.91
C VAL A 880 30.01 2.93 -4.93
N VAL A 881 29.40 3.36 -6.05
CA VAL A 881 28.98 2.49 -7.17
C VAL A 881 30.13 1.80 -7.89
N ARG A 882 31.38 2.20 -7.64
CA ARG A 882 32.60 1.58 -8.19
C ARG A 882 33.19 0.53 -7.25
N ARG A 883 32.51 0.21 -6.15
CA ARG A 883 32.92 -0.78 -5.15
C ARG A 883 32.00 -2.00 -5.18
N SER A 884 32.50 -3.12 -4.69
CA SER A 884 31.71 -4.35 -4.50
C SER A 884 30.69 -4.15 -3.37
N PHE A 885 29.52 -4.77 -3.53
CA PHE A 885 28.44 -4.80 -2.53
C PHE A 885 28.23 -6.22 -1.98
N ASP A 886 29.27 -7.05 -2.02
CA ASP A 886 29.27 -8.41 -1.50
C ASP A 886 28.82 -8.44 -0.02
N PRO A 887 27.68 -9.08 0.31
CA PRO A 887 27.18 -9.18 1.68
C PRO A 887 27.70 -10.39 2.46
N GLY A 888 28.56 -11.22 1.85
CA GLY A 888 28.96 -12.52 2.38
C GLY A 888 27.83 -13.57 2.33
N PRO A 889 28.12 -14.82 2.72
CA PRO A 889 27.18 -15.93 2.61
C PRO A 889 25.98 -15.83 3.56
N ALA A 890 26.19 -15.37 4.81
CA ALA A 890 25.11 -15.21 5.79
C ALA A 890 24.07 -14.17 5.33
N GLY A 891 24.54 -13.06 4.76
CA GLY A 891 23.74 -11.96 4.25
C GLY A 891 22.84 -11.28 5.30
N GLY A 892 22.31 -10.12 4.93
CA GLY A 892 21.28 -9.41 5.70
C GLY A 892 19.86 -9.69 5.19
N PRO A 893 18.82 -9.17 5.87
CA PRO A 893 17.47 -9.16 5.33
C PRO A 893 17.40 -8.33 4.05
N VAL A 894 16.50 -8.70 3.14
CA VAL A 894 16.38 -8.00 1.86
C VAL A 894 15.94 -6.54 2.06
N HIS A 895 16.62 -5.63 1.39
CA HIS A 895 16.42 -4.20 1.55
C HIS A 895 15.06 -3.71 0.99
N ASN A 896 14.45 -2.72 1.66
CA ASN A 896 13.12 -2.18 1.26
C ASN A 896 13.17 -1.28 0.01
N ASN A 897 14.27 -0.55 -0.20
CA ASN A 897 14.50 0.17 -1.44
C ASN A 897 14.77 -0.83 -2.58
N PRO A 898 13.92 -0.90 -3.63
CA PRO A 898 14.03 -1.92 -4.68
C PRO A 898 15.37 -1.91 -5.42
N TRP A 899 15.93 -0.73 -5.68
CA TRP A 899 17.20 -0.63 -6.41
C TRP A 899 18.37 -1.10 -5.56
N VAL A 900 18.44 -0.66 -4.29
CA VAL A 900 19.47 -1.12 -3.34
C VAL A 900 19.39 -2.63 -3.14
N GLY A 901 18.18 -3.16 -2.90
CA GLY A 901 17.97 -4.59 -2.75
C GLY A 901 18.39 -5.37 -3.99
N CYS A 902 18.04 -4.92 -5.20
CA CYS A 902 18.48 -5.58 -6.42
C CYS A 902 20.00 -5.57 -6.59
N MET A 903 20.70 -4.49 -6.23
CA MET A 903 22.17 -4.44 -6.30
C MET A 903 22.82 -5.43 -5.32
N ILE A 904 22.34 -5.49 -4.07
CA ILE A 904 22.88 -6.38 -3.03
C ILE A 904 22.57 -7.84 -3.37
N GLU A 905 21.31 -8.17 -3.69
CA GLU A 905 20.92 -9.53 -4.01
C GLU A 905 21.58 -10.05 -5.30
N SER A 906 21.83 -9.20 -6.30
CA SER A 906 22.61 -9.59 -7.48
C SER A 906 24.05 -9.93 -7.11
N ALA A 907 24.70 -9.10 -6.28
CA ALA A 907 26.07 -9.30 -5.81
C ALA A 907 26.20 -10.54 -4.90
N ARG A 908 25.12 -10.96 -4.23
CA ARG A 908 25.07 -12.16 -3.39
C ARG A 908 25.03 -13.46 -4.20
N LEU A 909 24.40 -13.47 -5.38
CA LEU A 909 24.17 -14.69 -6.16
C LEU A 909 25.41 -15.58 -6.36
N PRO A 910 26.59 -15.05 -6.76
CA PRO A 910 27.80 -15.88 -6.94
C PRO A 910 28.21 -16.70 -5.71
N LEU A 911 27.88 -16.22 -4.51
CA LEU A 911 28.22 -16.88 -3.25
C LEU A 911 27.29 -18.08 -2.95
N LEU A 912 26.12 -18.13 -3.57
CA LEU A 912 25.06 -19.09 -3.27
C LEU A 912 24.96 -20.25 -4.27
N VAL A 913 25.69 -20.20 -5.40
CA VAL A 913 25.56 -21.20 -6.48
C VAL A 913 26.06 -22.60 -6.07
N ASN A 914 27.02 -22.70 -5.16
CA ASN A 914 27.68 -23.96 -4.78
C ASN A 914 27.51 -24.31 -3.28
N GLY A 915 26.43 -23.84 -2.66
CA GLY A 915 26.19 -24.05 -1.22
C GLY A 915 25.33 -25.27 -0.90
N ASP A 916 25.09 -25.48 0.39
CA ASP A 916 24.18 -26.49 0.95
C ASP A 916 22.68 -26.19 0.68
N ASP A 917 21.78 -27.05 1.17
CA ASP A 917 20.33 -26.85 1.01
C ASP A 917 19.81 -25.51 1.58
N ALA A 918 20.47 -24.98 2.62
CA ALA A 918 20.16 -23.66 3.15
C ALA A 918 20.52 -22.56 2.15
N SER A 919 21.69 -22.66 1.52
CA SER A 919 22.13 -21.76 0.44
C SER A 919 21.23 -21.87 -0.79
N GLY A 920 20.75 -23.07 -1.13
CA GLY A 920 19.78 -23.29 -2.20
C GLY A 920 18.46 -22.54 -1.97
N ARG A 921 17.94 -22.57 -0.74
CA ARG A 921 16.75 -21.79 -0.34
C ARG A 921 17.00 -20.29 -0.43
N GLN A 922 18.10 -19.80 0.12
CA GLN A 922 18.47 -18.38 0.04
C GLN A 922 18.64 -17.91 -1.40
N ARG A 923 19.25 -18.72 -2.27
CA ARG A 923 19.38 -18.42 -3.71
C ARG A 923 18.03 -18.28 -4.38
N ALA A 924 17.10 -19.19 -4.09
CA ALA A 924 15.74 -19.12 -4.62
C ALA A 924 15.00 -17.86 -4.13
N GLU A 925 15.23 -17.42 -2.90
CA GLU A 925 14.69 -16.16 -2.36
C GLU A 925 15.26 -14.93 -3.06
N SER A 926 16.59 -14.86 -3.24
CA SER A 926 17.26 -13.78 -3.97
C SER A 926 16.76 -13.70 -5.42
N ILE A 927 16.70 -14.82 -6.15
CA ILE A 927 16.19 -14.86 -7.53
C ILE A 927 14.75 -14.35 -7.61
N ARG A 928 13.89 -14.76 -6.68
CA ARG A 928 12.50 -14.31 -6.64
C ARG A 928 12.36 -12.82 -6.35
N TYR A 929 13.16 -12.30 -5.41
CA TYR A 929 13.19 -10.85 -5.15
C TYR A 929 13.67 -10.08 -6.38
N LEU A 930 14.74 -10.53 -7.04
CA LEU A 930 15.25 -9.94 -8.28
C LEU A 930 14.20 -9.97 -9.40
N GLN A 931 13.44 -11.06 -9.51
CA GLN A 931 12.35 -11.17 -10.48
C GLN A 931 11.20 -10.20 -10.17
N ASP A 932 10.83 -10.03 -8.90
CA ASP A 932 9.76 -9.11 -8.48
C ASP A 932 10.16 -7.64 -8.64
N LYS A 933 11.30 -7.24 -8.06
CA LYS A 933 11.74 -5.83 -8.01
C LYS A 933 12.48 -5.41 -9.27
N GLY A 934 13.37 -6.25 -9.78
CA GLY A 934 14.18 -5.99 -10.96
C GLY A 934 13.46 -6.33 -12.27
N GLY A 935 12.60 -7.34 -12.26
CA GLY A 935 11.80 -7.77 -13.41
C GLY A 935 12.42 -8.93 -14.17
N ARG A 936 11.64 -9.51 -15.11
CA ARG A 936 12.09 -10.65 -15.93
C ARG A 936 13.35 -10.34 -16.73
N GLU A 937 13.51 -9.11 -17.20
CA GLU A 937 14.69 -8.69 -17.96
C GLU A 937 15.98 -8.71 -17.15
N LEU A 938 15.91 -8.41 -15.84
CA LEU A 938 17.07 -8.55 -14.96
C LEU A 938 17.52 -10.01 -14.89
N CYS A 939 16.57 -10.92 -14.63
CA CYS A 939 16.84 -12.35 -14.57
C CYS A 939 17.39 -12.87 -15.91
N ARG A 940 16.79 -12.50 -17.04
CA ARG A 940 17.30 -12.90 -18.36
C ARG A 940 18.74 -12.41 -18.59
N THR A 941 19.06 -11.20 -18.17
CA THR A 941 20.42 -10.65 -18.28
C THR A 941 21.41 -11.43 -17.43
N LEU A 942 21.06 -11.77 -16.18
CA LEU A 942 21.87 -12.60 -15.29
C LEU A 942 22.09 -14.03 -15.85
N ARG A 943 21.13 -14.55 -16.61
CA ARG A 943 21.20 -15.83 -17.31
C ARG A 943 22.10 -15.81 -18.56
N GLY A 944 22.35 -14.63 -19.14
CA GLY A 944 23.03 -14.48 -20.43
C GLY A 944 22.07 -14.58 -21.64
N GLY A 945 20.79 -14.27 -21.45
CA GLY A 945 19.81 -14.18 -22.53
C GLY A 945 20.04 -12.97 -23.47
N PRO A 946 19.22 -12.82 -24.53
CA PRO A 946 19.32 -11.71 -25.48
C PRO A 946 19.17 -10.35 -24.79
N THR A 947 20.01 -9.38 -25.16
CA THR A 947 20.00 -8.02 -24.58
C THR A 947 19.11 -7.03 -25.31
N SER A 948 18.50 -7.40 -26.44
CA SER A 948 17.75 -6.47 -27.30
C SER A 948 16.66 -5.69 -26.56
N GLU A 949 15.89 -6.35 -25.69
CA GLU A 949 14.77 -5.72 -24.96
C GLU A 949 15.25 -4.65 -23.95
N ILE A 950 16.34 -4.90 -23.21
CA ILE A 950 16.91 -3.89 -22.30
C ILE A 950 17.63 -2.77 -23.07
N MET A 951 17.93 -2.99 -24.35
CA MET A 951 18.50 -1.98 -25.24
C MET A 951 17.45 -1.09 -25.92
N ASP A 952 16.15 -1.36 -25.78
CA ASP A 952 15.08 -0.48 -26.27
C ASP A 952 14.89 0.80 -25.44
N ALA A 953 15.63 0.97 -24.34
CA ALA A 953 15.64 2.19 -23.54
C ALA A 953 16.50 3.30 -24.18
N THR A 954 16.14 3.74 -25.39
CA THR A 954 16.81 4.84 -26.11
C THR A 954 15.84 5.91 -26.58
N PHE A 955 16.37 7.09 -26.87
CA PHE A 955 15.64 8.06 -27.67
C PHE A 955 15.65 7.67 -29.15
N ASP A 956 14.64 8.11 -29.88
CA ASP A 956 14.43 7.83 -31.30
C ASP A 956 13.81 9.05 -32.01
N GLN A 957 13.40 8.87 -33.26
CA GLN A 957 12.75 9.91 -34.06
C GLN A 957 11.42 10.41 -33.44
N VAL A 958 10.75 9.62 -32.60
CA VAL A 958 9.52 10.03 -31.91
C VAL A 958 9.84 11.14 -30.91
N TYR A 959 10.91 10.99 -30.12
CA TYR A 959 11.32 12.03 -29.16
C TYR A 959 11.79 13.32 -29.83
N VAL A 960 12.42 13.22 -31.01
CA VAL A 960 12.76 14.40 -31.83
C VAL A 960 11.50 15.15 -32.26
N LYS A 961 10.44 14.44 -32.66
CA LYS A 961 9.14 15.05 -32.99
C LYS A 961 8.48 15.67 -31.75
N LEU A 962 8.50 14.97 -30.61
CA LEU A 962 7.96 15.49 -29.35
C LEU A 962 8.66 16.78 -28.91
N ASP A 963 9.97 16.92 -29.14
CA ASP A 963 10.73 18.13 -28.78
C ASP A 963 10.25 19.40 -29.52
N THR A 964 9.62 19.23 -30.69
CA THR A 964 9.04 20.34 -31.47
C THR A 964 7.63 20.74 -31.02
N MET A 965 7.00 19.95 -30.14
CA MET A 965 5.63 20.19 -29.67
C MET A 965 5.60 21.13 -28.45
N PRO A 966 4.52 21.91 -28.26
CA PRO A 966 4.28 22.62 -27.01
C PRO A 966 4.23 21.68 -25.80
N LYS A 967 4.79 22.11 -24.67
CA LYS A 967 4.84 21.32 -23.42
C LYS A 967 3.48 20.73 -23.00
N ALA A 968 2.40 21.49 -23.21
CA ALA A 968 1.05 21.03 -22.87
C ALA A 968 0.60 19.79 -23.67
N GLN A 969 0.94 19.72 -24.96
CA GLN A 969 0.61 18.56 -25.81
C GLN A 969 1.43 17.33 -25.40
N ILE A 970 2.70 17.53 -25.01
CA ILE A 970 3.56 16.45 -24.50
C ILE A 970 2.96 15.87 -23.22
N GLU A 971 2.51 16.71 -22.29
CA GLU A 971 1.86 16.27 -21.05
C GLU A 971 0.59 15.47 -21.32
N GLU A 972 -0.26 15.92 -22.26
CA GLU A 972 -1.49 15.19 -22.66
C GLU A 972 -1.19 13.82 -23.27
N ILE A 973 -0.16 13.73 -24.13
CA ILE A 973 0.31 12.44 -24.68
C ILE A 973 0.79 11.53 -23.55
N VAL A 974 1.58 12.04 -22.61
CA VAL A 974 2.11 11.26 -21.48
C VAL A 974 1.00 10.76 -20.57
N GLU A 975 0.00 11.60 -20.26
CA GLU A 975 -1.18 11.19 -19.51
C GLU A 975 -1.97 10.11 -20.24
N GLY A 976 -2.21 10.28 -21.55
CA GLY A 976 -2.92 9.31 -22.39
C GLY A 976 -2.25 7.93 -22.49
N LEU A 977 -0.94 7.83 -22.26
CA LEU A 977 -0.24 6.54 -22.22
C LEU A 977 -0.64 5.68 -21.02
N GLY A 978 -1.15 6.27 -19.93
CA GLY A 978 -1.65 5.53 -18.77
C GLY A 978 -0.64 4.54 -18.20
N LEU A 979 0.64 4.95 -18.05
CA LEU A 979 1.73 4.04 -17.68
C LEU A 979 1.48 3.40 -16.32
N VAL A 980 1.45 2.06 -16.30
CA VAL A 980 1.27 1.26 -15.08
C VAL A 980 2.65 0.97 -14.44
N PRO A 981 2.84 1.26 -13.14
CA PRO A 981 4.08 0.96 -12.43
C PRO A 981 4.49 -0.52 -12.58
N GLY A 982 5.74 -0.76 -12.98
CA GLY A 982 6.31 -2.09 -13.16
C GLY A 982 7.65 -2.25 -12.47
N ALA A 983 8.25 -3.43 -12.56
CA ALA A 983 9.61 -3.68 -12.08
C ALA A 983 10.63 -2.72 -12.70
N LEU A 984 11.76 -2.51 -12.01
CA LEU A 984 12.77 -1.49 -12.36
C LEU A 984 13.19 -1.56 -13.83
N LEU A 985 13.50 -2.77 -14.31
CA LEU A 985 13.91 -3.03 -15.70
C LEU A 985 12.77 -3.54 -16.57
N SER A 986 11.50 -3.38 -16.18
CA SER A 986 10.37 -3.69 -17.06
C SER A 986 10.27 -2.68 -18.22
N SER A 987 9.51 -3.00 -19.27
CA SER A 987 9.28 -2.06 -20.39
C SER A 987 8.77 -0.71 -19.88
N THR A 988 7.74 -0.71 -19.03
CA THR A 988 7.21 0.53 -18.43
C THR A 988 8.23 1.24 -17.54
N GLY A 989 9.00 0.50 -16.74
CA GLY A 989 10.05 1.08 -15.89
C GLY A 989 11.10 1.85 -16.69
N ARG A 990 11.50 1.30 -17.85
CA ARG A 990 12.43 1.96 -18.78
C ARG A 990 11.79 3.14 -19.50
N SER A 991 10.52 3.05 -19.91
CA SER A 991 9.79 4.17 -20.51
C SER A 991 9.67 5.36 -19.55
N VAL A 992 9.36 5.13 -18.28
CA VAL A 992 9.33 6.19 -17.25
C VAL A 992 10.70 6.83 -17.07
N ALA A 993 11.77 6.04 -17.09
CA ALA A 993 13.15 6.56 -17.01
C ALA A 993 13.51 7.46 -18.21
N LEU A 994 13.10 7.09 -19.42
CA LEU A 994 13.31 7.91 -20.62
C LEU A 994 12.47 9.19 -20.60
N GLN A 995 11.21 9.12 -20.15
CA GLN A 995 10.36 10.30 -20.01
C GLN A 995 10.94 11.29 -18.99
N GLU A 996 11.48 10.80 -17.85
CA GLU A 996 12.18 11.62 -16.86
C GLU A 996 13.40 12.32 -17.48
N ALA A 997 14.23 11.59 -18.23
CA ALA A 997 15.37 12.15 -18.94
C ALA A 997 14.95 13.18 -20.00
N PHE A 998 13.88 12.91 -20.77
CA PHE A 998 13.36 13.82 -21.77
C PHE A 998 12.79 15.10 -21.16
N ALA A 999 12.08 15.02 -20.02
CA ALA A 999 11.57 16.18 -19.31
C ALA A 999 12.71 17.10 -18.82
N SER A 1000 13.86 16.53 -18.47
CA SER A 1000 15.05 17.24 -18.00
C SER A 1000 16.00 17.72 -19.10
N ARG A 1001 15.72 17.47 -20.38
CA ARG A 1001 16.66 17.71 -21.50
C ARG A 1001 17.16 19.15 -21.63
N TYR A 1002 16.29 20.15 -21.41
CA TYR A 1002 16.71 21.55 -21.45
C TYR A 1002 17.57 21.93 -20.24
N ALA A 1003 17.30 21.34 -19.07
CA ALA A 1003 18.13 21.56 -17.89
C ALA A 1003 19.54 20.99 -18.06
N TRP A 1004 19.66 19.86 -18.76
CA TRP A 1004 20.95 19.27 -19.18
C TRP A 1004 21.71 20.18 -20.16
N GLY A 1005 21.03 20.74 -21.16
CA GLY A 1005 21.64 21.59 -22.19
C GLY A 1005 22.16 22.96 -21.71
N ARG A 1006 21.82 23.39 -20.48
CA ARG A 1006 22.24 24.71 -19.95
C ARG A 1006 23.75 24.86 -19.76
N ALA A 1007 24.51 23.76 -19.63
CA ALA A 1007 25.95 23.75 -19.45
C ALA A 1007 26.68 23.12 -20.66
N ALA A 1008 26.43 23.65 -21.86
CA ALA A 1008 26.82 23.03 -23.13
C ALA A 1008 28.32 22.65 -23.24
N SER A 1009 29.23 23.50 -22.76
CA SER A 1009 30.68 23.24 -22.80
C SER A 1009 31.12 22.07 -21.89
N GLU A 1010 30.52 21.95 -20.70
CA GLU A 1010 30.79 20.85 -19.76
C GLU A 1010 30.24 19.53 -20.28
N VAL A 1011 29.08 19.58 -20.96
CA VAL A 1011 28.45 18.42 -21.61
C VAL A 1011 29.28 17.92 -22.80
N GLU A 1012 29.86 18.82 -23.60
CA GLU A 1012 30.71 18.43 -24.73
C GLU A 1012 32.01 17.74 -24.27
N GLU A 1013 32.70 18.30 -23.28
CA GLU A 1013 33.90 17.68 -22.72
C GLU A 1013 33.57 16.35 -22.03
N PHE A 1014 32.44 16.28 -21.34
CA PHE A 1014 31.94 15.03 -20.78
C PHE A 1014 31.75 13.95 -21.85
N ALA A 1015 31.11 14.28 -22.98
CA ALA A 1015 30.92 13.34 -24.09
C ALA A 1015 32.26 12.81 -24.64
N LYS A 1016 33.29 13.67 -24.78
CA LYS A 1016 34.64 13.26 -25.20
C LYS A 1016 35.28 12.28 -24.21
N GLN A 1017 35.15 12.52 -22.91
CA GLN A 1017 35.67 11.60 -21.89
C GLN A 1017 34.93 10.25 -21.90
N VAL A 1018 33.61 10.24 -22.13
CA VAL A 1018 32.83 8.99 -22.26
C VAL A 1018 33.26 8.20 -23.51
N MET A 1019 33.57 8.88 -24.62
CA MET A 1019 34.11 8.23 -25.82
C MET A 1019 35.48 7.58 -25.57
N LEU A 1020 36.36 8.19 -24.77
CA LEU A 1020 37.60 7.53 -24.34
C LEU A 1020 37.31 6.31 -23.45
N GLY A 1021 36.29 6.41 -22.59
CA GLY A 1021 35.79 5.30 -21.78
C GLY A 1021 35.28 4.13 -22.62
N SER A 1022 34.56 4.39 -23.72
CA SER A 1022 34.04 3.34 -24.60
C SER A 1022 35.16 2.56 -25.31
N VAL A 1023 36.28 3.23 -25.65
CA VAL A 1023 37.49 2.58 -26.18
C VAL A 1023 38.10 1.64 -25.13
N ARG A 1024 38.13 2.04 -23.85
CA ARG A 1024 38.61 1.20 -22.74
C ARG A 1024 37.69 0.00 -22.53
N LEU A 1025 36.38 0.24 -22.47
CA LEU A 1025 35.36 -0.81 -22.35
C LEU A 1025 35.53 -1.87 -23.46
N ARG A 1026 35.75 -1.44 -24.71
CA ARG A 1026 35.98 -2.34 -25.85
C ARG A 1026 37.24 -3.20 -25.70
N ARG A 1027 38.30 -2.67 -25.08
CA ARG A 1027 39.54 -3.42 -24.82
C ARG A 1027 39.37 -4.40 -23.65
N ALA A 1028 38.71 -3.98 -22.58
CA ALA A 1028 38.55 -4.79 -21.36
C ALA A 1028 37.50 -5.90 -21.52
N ALA A 1029 36.35 -5.58 -22.09
CA ALA A 1029 35.21 -6.49 -22.22
C ALA A 1029 34.48 -6.30 -23.58
N PRO A 1030 35.00 -6.87 -24.68
CA PRO A 1030 34.45 -6.68 -26.03
C PRO A 1030 32.96 -7.03 -26.16
N LYS A 1031 32.51 -8.09 -25.49
CA LYS A 1031 31.09 -8.51 -25.49
C LYS A 1031 30.19 -7.45 -24.83
N LEU A 1032 30.62 -6.84 -23.73
CA LEU A 1032 29.87 -5.78 -23.05
C LEU A 1032 29.91 -4.47 -23.85
N ALA A 1033 31.02 -4.20 -24.54
CA ALA A 1033 31.12 -3.05 -25.45
C ALA A 1033 30.14 -3.15 -26.63
N ALA A 1034 29.88 -4.36 -27.14
CA ALA A 1034 28.88 -4.59 -28.18
C ALA A 1034 27.48 -4.16 -27.74
N VAL A 1035 27.10 -4.45 -26.48
CA VAL A 1035 25.82 -4.02 -25.88
C VAL A 1035 25.68 -2.49 -25.90
N SER A 1036 26.71 -1.76 -25.46
CA SER A 1036 26.69 -0.29 -25.52
C SER A 1036 26.66 0.27 -26.95
N SER A 1037 27.23 -0.47 -27.92
CA SER A 1037 27.26 -0.07 -29.32
C SER A 1037 25.91 -0.28 -30.00
N GLU A 1038 25.19 -1.35 -29.66
CA GLU A 1038 23.81 -1.59 -30.13
C GLU A 1038 22.87 -0.45 -29.71
N ARG A 1039 23.00 0.01 -28.46
CA ARG A 1039 22.25 1.16 -27.95
C ARG A 1039 22.57 2.45 -28.72
N MET A 1040 23.84 2.67 -29.06
CA MET A 1040 24.26 3.84 -29.85
C MET A 1040 23.77 3.78 -31.30
N ALA A 1041 23.76 2.60 -31.93
CA ALA A 1041 23.31 2.42 -33.31
C ALA A 1041 21.83 2.80 -33.52
N LYS A 1042 21.01 2.81 -32.47
CA LYS A 1042 19.62 3.30 -32.55
C LYS A 1042 19.50 4.80 -32.79
N LEU A 1043 20.59 5.55 -32.63
CA LEU A 1043 20.65 6.98 -32.92
C LEU A 1043 21.15 7.27 -34.35
N ASP A 1044 21.46 6.23 -35.14
CA ASP A 1044 21.95 6.38 -36.51
C ASP A 1044 20.92 7.16 -37.36
N GLY A 1045 21.39 8.22 -38.03
CA GLY A 1045 20.55 9.11 -38.83
C GLY A 1045 19.94 10.29 -38.09
N LEU A 1046 20.15 10.43 -36.77
CA LEU A 1046 19.72 11.60 -35.98
C LEU A 1046 20.83 12.66 -35.87
N ASP A 1047 20.44 13.93 -35.74
CA ASP A 1047 21.36 15.07 -35.63
C ASP A 1047 21.80 15.29 -34.17
N LEU A 1048 22.88 14.59 -33.78
CA LEU A 1048 23.43 14.63 -32.42
C LEU A 1048 24.11 15.95 -32.07
N GLU A 1049 24.48 16.76 -33.06
CA GLU A 1049 25.06 18.09 -32.83
C GLU A 1049 23.98 19.08 -32.40
N LYS A 1050 22.81 19.06 -33.07
CA LYS A 1050 21.67 19.89 -32.67
C LYS A 1050 21.01 19.42 -31.38
N GLN A 1051 21.02 18.11 -31.11
CA GLN A 1051 20.31 17.51 -29.98
C GLN A 1051 21.22 16.57 -29.17
N PRO A 1052 22.24 17.11 -28.46
CA PRO A 1052 23.23 16.30 -27.74
C PRO A 1052 22.61 15.44 -26.62
N TRP A 1053 21.44 15.82 -26.10
CA TRP A 1053 20.68 15.07 -25.09
C TRP A 1053 20.22 13.68 -25.58
N LEU A 1054 20.17 13.43 -26.90
CA LEU A 1054 19.86 12.12 -27.47
C LEU A 1054 20.85 11.03 -27.01
N THR A 1055 22.09 11.42 -26.70
CA THR A 1055 23.16 10.50 -26.31
C THR A 1055 23.15 10.08 -24.84
N LEU A 1056 22.29 10.69 -24.01
CA LEU A 1056 22.22 10.45 -22.57
C LEU A 1056 22.11 8.95 -22.20
N PRO A 1057 21.20 8.14 -22.79
CA PRO A 1057 21.06 6.73 -22.41
C PRO A 1057 22.28 5.86 -22.75
N SER A 1058 23.01 6.22 -23.81
CA SER A 1058 24.23 5.51 -24.22
C SER A 1058 25.41 5.90 -23.34
N GLN A 1059 25.55 7.20 -23.02
CA GLN A 1059 26.63 7.68 -22.14
C GLN A 1059 26.50 7.15 -20.71
N SER A 1060 25.27 7.11 -20.19
CA SER A 1060 24.94 6.53 -18.88
C SER A 1060 25.38 5.06 -18.80
N LEU A 1061 24.99 4.23 -19.78
CA LEU A 1061 25.34 2.81 -19.80
C LEU A 1061 26.86 2.56 -19.87
N VAL A 1062 27.60 3.32 -20.69
CA VAL A 1062 29.07 3.18 -20.79
C VAL A 1062 29.73 3.43 -19.44
N LEU A 1063 29.34 4.49 -18.73
CA LEU A 1063 29.89 4.81 -17.42
C LEU A 1063 29.47 3.80 -16.35
N ALA A 1064 28.22 3.32 -16.40
CA ALA A 1064 27.74 2.26 -15.52
C ALA A 1064 28.55 0.97 -15.69
N LEU A 1065 28.79 0.52 -16.93
CA LEU A 1065 29.62 -0.64 -17.22
C LEU A 1065 31.05 -0.48 -16.71
N LEU A 1066 31.69 0.68 -16.94
CA LEU A 1066 33.03 0.95 -16.42
C LEU A 1066 33.07 0.96 -14.88
N ALA A 1067 32.04 1.52 -14.23
CA ALA A 1067 31.95 1.54 -12.77
C ALA A 1067 31.80 0.14 -12.19
N ARG A 1068 30.93 -0.71 -12.78
CA ARG A 1068 30.72 -2.09 -12.30
C ARG A 1068 31.88 -3.01 -12.66
N LEU A 1069 32.55 -2.83 -13.80
CA LEU A 1069 33.81 -3.52 -14.11
C LEU A 1069 34.92 -3.18 -13.09
N SER A 1070 34.97 -1.91 -12.64
CA SER A 1070 35.90 -1.51 -11.56
C SER A 1070 35.51 -2.10 -10.21
N ALA A 1071 34.21 -2.27 -9.93
CA ALA A 1071 33.74 -2.89 -8.68
C ALA A 1071 34.08 -4.38 -8.58
N HIS A 1072 34.23 -5.05 -9.73
CA HIS A 1072 34.54 -6.47 -9.86
C HIS A 1072 36.01 -6.73 -10.26
N ASP A 1073 36.88 -5.72 -10.13
CA ASP A 1073 38.33 -5.79 -10.43
C ASP A 1073 38.69 -6.23 -11.87
N VAL A 1074 37.79 -6.00 -12.84
CA VAL A 1074 38.02 -6.34 -14.26
C VAL A 1074 38.70 -5.20 -15.02
N GLU A 1075 38.28 -3.95 -14.80
CA GLU A 1075 38.89 -2.75 -15.42
C GLU A 1075 39.02 -1.63 -14.39
N THR A 1076 40.26 -1.33 -13.99
CA THR A 1076 40.59 -0.36 -12.95
C THR A 1076 41.45 0.81 -13.46
N ARG A 1077 41.82 0.82 -14.75
CA ARG A 1077 42.72 1.81 -15.35
C ARG A 1077 41.98 3.01 -15.92
N PHE A 1078 40.65 2.96 -16.03
CA PHE A 1078 39.86 4.14 -16.42
C PHE A 1078 39.97 5.24 -15.35
N THR A 1079 40.40 6.43 -15.76
CA THR A 1079 40.62 7.56 -14.85
C THR A 1079 39.34 8.38 -14.69
N TRP A 1080 38.77 8.34 -13.48
CA TRP A 1080 37.60 9.14 -13.12
C TRP A 1080 38.00 10.59 -12.80
N LYS A 1081 37.99 11.46 -13.81
CA LYS A 1081 38.27 12.90 -13.64
C LYS A 1081 37.12 13.59 -12.92
N GLY A 1082 37.45 14.60 -12.09
CA GLY A 1082 36.47 15.41 -11.34
C GLY A 1082 35.32 15.96 -12.19
N PRO A 1083 35.59 16.62 -13.33
CA PRO A 1083 34.53 17.11 -14.23
C PRO A 1083 33.62 16.00 -14.79
N THR A 1084 34.19 14.83 -15.13
CA THR A 1084 33.40 13.69 -15.62
C THR A 1084 32.47 13.15 -14.54
N VAL A 1085 32.96 13.04 -13.30
CA VAL A 1085 32.15 12.61 -12.15
C VAL A 1085 31.07 13.64 -11.83
N ALA A 1086 31.38 14.93 -11.89
CA ALA A 1086 30.42 16.01 -11.67
C ALA A 1086 29.29 15.99 -12.71
N CYS A 1087 29.61 15.87 -14.00
CA CYS A 1087 28.61 15.76 -15.07
C CYS A 1087 27.77 14.48 -14.96
N TRP A 1088 28.36 13.33 -14.63
CA TRP A 1088 27.59 12.10 -14.43
C TRP A 1088 26.71 12.16 -13.17
N SER A 1089 27.20 12.77 -12.10
CA SER A 1089 26.40 13.07 -10.89
C SER A 1089 25.23 14.00 -11.22
N ARG A 1090 25.44 15.01 -12.08
CA ARG A 1090 24.37 15.91 -12.53
C ARG A 1090 23.35 15.20 -13.41
N MET A 1091 23.80 14.30 -14.29
CA MET A 1091 22.91 13.42 -15.06
C MET A 1091 22.06 12.55 -14.13
N ALA A 1092 22.66 11.96 -13.09
CA ALA A 1092 21.97 11.16 -12.09
C ALA A 1092 20.98 11.97 -11.25
N GLU A 1093 21.26 13.25 -11.00
CA GLU A 1093 20.31 14.15 -10.33
C GLU A 1093 19.08 14.47 -11.19
N LEU A 1094 19.29 14.69 -12.50
CA LEU A 1094 18.25 15.08 -13.46
C LEU A 1094 17.44 13.91 -14.02
N ALA A 1095 18.05 12.73 -14.15
CA ALA A 1095 17.48 11.50 -14.68
C ALA A 1095 17.87 10.28 -13.83
N PRO A 1096 17.56 10.27 -12.52
CA PRO A 1096 17.99 9.23 -11.60
C PRO A 1096 17.57 7.83 -12.03
N ARG A 1097 16.35 7.64 -12.54
CA ARG A 1097 15.89 6.29 -12.92
C ARG A 1097 16.72 5.71 -14.06
N LEU A 1098 17.10 6.54 -15.03
CA LEU A 1098 17.95 6.11 -16.16
C LEU A 1098 19.31 5.61 -15.64
N VAL A 1099 19.99 6.42 -14.83
CA VAL A 1099 21.33 6.10 -14.33
C VAL A 1099 21.32 4.89 -13.38
N LEU A 1100 20.35 4.82 -12.46
CA LEU A 1100 20.21 3.70 -11.53
C LEU A 1100 19.85 2.39 -12.25
N ASN A 1101 18.96 2.44 -13.25
CA ASN A 1101 18.64 1.28 -14.08
C ASN A 1101 19.85 0.79 -14.88
N ASP A 1102 20.64 1.71 -15.46
CA ASP A 1102 21.85 1.35 -16.20
C ASP A 1102 22.94 0.76 -15.29
N LEU A 1103 23.07 1.22 -14.04
CA LEU A 1103 23.93 0.59 -13.03
C LEU A 1103 23.51 -0.85 -12.72
N LEU A 1104 22.20 -1.10 -12.62
CA LEU A 1104 21.67 -2.44 -12.38
C LEU A 1104 21.84 -3.37 -13.60
N ILE A 1105 21.60 -2.86 -14.81
CA ILE A 1105 21.90 -3.57 -16.07
C ILE A 1105 23.39 -3.91 -16.14
N ALA A 1106 24.25 -2.93 -15.86
CA ALA A 1106 25.70 -3.11 -15.87
C ALA A 1106 26.14 -4.16 -14.85
N GLU A 1107 25.57 -4.17 -13.64
CA GLU A 1107 25.89 -5.19 -12.63
C GLU A 1107 25.53 -6.59 -13.12
N ALA A 1108 24.32 -6.79 -13.65
CA ALA A 1108 23.89 -8.08 -14.16
C ALA A 1108 24.78 -8.57 -15.32
N LEU A 1109 25.12 -7.68 -16.25
CA LEU A 1109 26.00 -7.98 -17.39
C LEU A 1109 27.42 -8.34 -16.95
N VAL A 1110 27.99 -7.60 -15.99
CA VAL A 1110 29.35 -7.87 -15.47
C VAL A 1110 29.39 -9.17 -14.67
N LEU A 1111 28.36 -9.44 -13.84
CA LEU A 1111 28.25 -10.70 -13.12
C LEU A 1111 28.15 -11.90 -14.06
N ASN A 1112 27.30 -11.82 -15.09
CA ASN A 1112 27.22 -12.88 -16.10
C ASN A 1112 28.54 -13.02 -16.88
N HIS A 1113 29.20 -11.92 -17.23
CA HIS A 1113 30.50 -11.94 -17.90
C HIS A 1113 31.58 -12.65 -17.06
N ARG A 1114 31.53 -12.50 -15.73
CA ARG A 1114 32.52 -13.06 -14.79
C ARG A 1114 32.21 -14.50 -14.36
N HIS A 1115 30.93 -14.83 -14.16
CA HIS A 1115 30.51 -16.07 -13.51
C HIS A 1115 29.62 -16.97 -14.37
N GLY A 1116 29.17 -16.52 -15.55
CA GLY A 1116 28.24 -17.27 -16.39
C GLY A 1116 26.79 -17.20 -15.88
N ASP A 1117 26.01 -18.25 -16.13
CA ASP A 1117 24.61 -18.32 -15.68
C ASP A 1117 24.52 -18.54 -14.16
N LEU A 1118 24.15 -17.49 -13.44
CA LEU A 1118 24.02 -17.52 -11.97
C LEU A 1118 22.64 -17.98 -11.49
N ILE A 1119 21.64 -18.03 -12.37
CA ILE A 1119 20.23 -18.28 -12.01
C ILE A 1119 19.62 -19.51 -12.69
N GLY A 1120 20.41 -20.21 -13.50
CA GLY A 1120 20.11 -21.51 -14.10
C GLY A 1120 21.36 -22.39 -14.17
N VAL A 1121 21.45 -23.38 -13.28
CA VAL A 1121 22.26 -24.57 -13.53
C VAL A 1121 21.29 -25.73 -13.50
N ALA A 1122 21.08 -26.36 -14.65
CA ALA A 1122 20.69 -27.76 -14.70
C ALA A 1122 22.01 -28.54 -14.77
N GLU A 1123 22.33 -29.25 -13.69
CA GLU A 1123 22.70 -30.66 -13.77
C GLU A 1123 21.91 -31.41 -12.71
#